data_AF-A0A507QYG2-F1
#
_entry.id   AF-A0A507QYG2-F1
#
_cell.length_a   1.000
_cell.length_b   1.000
_cell.length_c   1.000
_cell.angle_alpha   90.00
_cell.angle_beta   90.00
_cell.angle_gamma   90.00
#
_symmetry.space_group_name_H-M   'P 1'
#
loop_
_entity.id
_entity.type
_entity.pdbx_description
1 polymer ?
#
loop_
_entity_poly.entity_id
_entity_poly.type
_entity_poly.pdbx_seq_one_letter_code
_entity_poly.pdbx_strand_id
1 'polypeptide(L)'
;MVIILKNWASLIANAIIPVAIIVFASGFFPYKAMLPGLARLDGSNSATIPPAIFDKVIFMVVDALRSDFVYSNSSGFLFTQSLIRTGAALPFTAHASAPTVTMPRLKAITTGSVPSFLDAVLNVAESDTTSTLANRDTWLAQLKAKGGRLVMYGDDTWLKLFPGMFDRSDGTTSFFVSDFVEVDNNVTRHIPDELLNADWTALIMHYLGLDHIGHKSGPRSPYMMSKHHEMDSIVAQIYTAMEEEAHLQSTLFILCGDHGMNDAGNHGGSSAGETSPALLFISPKFQTRGAPNESPLEEADDLQYYRTVEQSDITPTLAGLLGIPIPLNSLGVFIPELLMMWDHASHRVHILLENSRQLLRTVQATFPSYTFEPSLAPLNCDPLLLSGVEGVVCAWFRAYEVLRDFLDTGSVNSEIEPSLLQFSKTAQRVMSNAATNYDVSRLYVGLFISSAALLLSLWSSYKAILKFKWPGVFWIFGIMSYGAMMFASSYVEEEQQFWMQFLILTSMDLTAMEVTITSIFAQYVAFFAFGGSNAISSVDLSSAYNGIGSYNIAFVGFLTFVSNWAGPIWWSSASHLLLPTQTPIEKRDQISLQTLFVTMLNDLLVRIYVALVRRDKAHTNTVPSAENCVSATIVEKALTTLA
;
A
#
# COMPACT_ATOMS: atom_id res chain seq x y z
N MET A 1 -23.67 35.60 -27.08
CA MET A 1 -22.96 36.68 -26.34
C MET A 1 -23.66 37.09 -25.03
N VAL A 2 -24.97 37.37 -25.01
CA VAL A 2 -25.67 37.87 -23.80
C VAL A 2 -25.72 36.86 -22.63
N ILE A 3 -25.73 35.55 -22.92
CA ILE A 3 -25.69 34.48 -21.90
C ILE A 3 -24.30 34.39 -21.22
N ILE A 4 -23.22 34.58 -22.00
CA ILE A 4 -21.83 34.53 -21.52
C ILE A 4 -21.53 35.69 -20.57
N LEU A 5 -22.03 36.89 -20.87
CA LEU A 5 -21.84 38.09 -20.05
C LEU A 5 -22.53 38.04 -18.68
N LYS A 6 -23.56 37.21 -18.50
CA LYS A 6 -24.27 37.06 -17.21
C LYS A 6 -23.75 35.89 -16.35
N ASN A 7 -23.08 34.90 -16.94
CA ASN A 7 -22.59 33.70 -16.22
C ASN A 7 -21.07 33.64 -16.06
N TRP A 8 -20.38 34.77 -16.24
CA TRP A 8 -18.93 34.83 -16.21
C TRP A 8 -18.33 34.26 -14.91
N ALA A 9 -18.96 34.50 -13.75
CA ALA A 9 -18.45 34.00 -12.46
C ALA A 9 -18.47 32.46 -12.36
N SER A 10 -19.57 31.81 -12.78
CA SER A 10 -19.65 30.34 -12.81
C SER A 10 -18.75 29.74 -13.89
N LEU A 11 -18.60 30.41 -15.05
CA LEU A 11 -17.68 29.97 -16.11
C LEU A 11 -16.22 30.03 -15.66
N ILE A 12 -15.83 31.11 -14.98
CA ILE A 12 -14.47 31.26 -14.41
C ILE A 12 -14.26 30.24 -13.29
N ALA A 13 -15.24 30.04 -12.39
CA ALA A 13 -15.14 29.00 -11.36
C ALA A 13 -14.92 27.62 -11.99
N ASN A 14 -15.73 27.24 -12.98
CA ASN A 14 -15.59 25.95 -13.69
C ASN A 14 -14.23 25.80 -14.41
N ALA A 15 -13.62 26.89 -14.88
CA ALA A 15 -12.29 26.85 -15.49
C ALA A 15 -11.15 26.75 -14.47
N ILE A 16 -11.31 27.37 -13.30
CA ILE A 16 -10.28 27.43 -12.25
C ILE A 16 -10.26 26.14 -11.40
N ILE A 17 -11.38 25.44 -11.24
CA ILE A 17 -11.46 24.19 -10.47
C ILE A 17 -10.44 23.13 -10.97
N PRO A 18 -10.34 22.80 -12.28
CA PRO A 18 -9.31 21.88 -12.76
C PRO A 18 -7.88 22.34 -12.46
N VAL A 19 -7.63 23.65 -12.55
CA VAL A 19 -6.32 24.24 -12.23
C VAL A 19 -6.00 24.06 -10.73
N ALA A 20 -6.98 24.30 -9.85
CA ALA A 20 -6.83 24.08 -8.41
C ALA A 20 -6.48 22.61 -8.11
N ILE A 21 -7.18 21.68 -8.76
CA ILE A 21 -6.96 20.23 -8.62
C ILE A 21 -5.57 19.85 -9.11
N ILE A 22 -5.13 20.31 -10.29
CA ILE A 22 -3.81 20.00 -10.84
C ILE A 22 -2.69 20.54 -9.95
N VAL A 23 -2.80 21.79 -9.49
CA VAL A 23 -1.79 22.39 -8.60
C VAL A 23 -1.73 21.64 -7.27
N PHE A 24 -2.88 21.34 -6.68
CA PHE A 24 -2.97 20.54 -5.47
C PHE A 24 -2.36 19.14 -5.67
N ALA A 25 -2.77 18.42 -6.72
CA ALA A 25 -2.25 17.10 -7.06
C ALA A 25 -0.74 17.12 -7.28
N SER A 26 -0.19 18.15 -7.92
CA SER A 26 1.25 18.29 -8.13
C SER A 26 2.06 18.52 -6.84
N GLY A 27 1.42 19.02 -5.78
CA GLY A 27 2.02 19.07 -4.45
C GLY A 27 1.78 17.82 -3.62
N PHE A 28 0.68 17.13 -3.92
CA PHE A 28 0.26 15.90 -3.26
C PHE A 28 1.05 14.67 -3.74
N PHE A 29 1.50 14.65 -4.99
CA PHE A 29 2.32 13.59 -5.58
C PHE A 29 3.76 14.07 -5.83
N PRO A 30 4.63 14.12 -4.80
CA PRO A 30 5.99 14.60 -4.97
C PRO A 30 6.83 13.67 -5.85
N TYR A 31 7.74 14.27 -6.62
CA TYR A 31 8.73 13.52 -7.40
C TYR A 31 9.77 12.89 -6.47
N LYS A 32 9.91 11.55 -6.51
CA LYS A 32 10.92 10.81 -5.74
C LYS A 32 12.25 10.80 -6.49
N ALA A 33 13.30 11.35 -5.88
CA ALA A 33 14.67 11.18 -6.38
C ALA A 33 15.07 9.70 -6.22
N MET A 34 15.39 9.03 -7.34
CA MET A 34 15.87 7.65 -7.33
C MET A 34 17.27 7.58 -7.91
N LEU A 35 18.12 6.79 -7.26
CA LEU A 35 19.46 6.47 -7.73
C LEU A 35 19.34 5.54 -8.96
N PRO A 36 19.94 5.90 -10.11
CA PRO A 36 19.87 5.09 -11.33
C PRO A 36 20.91 3.95 -11.32
N GLY A 37 20.61 2.89 -12.08
CA GLY A 37 21.52 1.75 -12.27
C GLY A 37 21.28 0.60 -11.28
N LEU A 38 22.22 -0.36 -11.29
CA LEU A 38 22.24 -1.50 -10.37
C LEU A 38 23.33 -1.27 -9.31
N ALA A 39 23.03 -1.67 -8.07
CA ALA A 39 24.01 -1.73 -7.00
C ALA A 39 25.18 -2.66 -7.36
N ARG A 40 26.36 -2.35 -6.82
CA ARG A 40 27.59 -3.13 -6.99
C ARG A 40 28.19 -3.36 -5.62
N LEU A 41 28.83 -4.52 -5.42
CA LEU A 41 29.68 -4.74 -4.25
C LEU A 41 30.93 -3.89 -4.40
N ASP A 42 31.23 -3.07 -3.39
CA ASP A 42 32.44 -2.26 -3.39
C ASP A 42 33.67 -3.20 -3.34
N GLY A 43 34.60 -3.03 -4.28
CA GLY A 43 35.73 -3.94 -4.55
C GLY A 43 36.85 -3.93 -3.50
N SER A 44 36.50 -3.84 -2.22
CA SER A 44 37.48 -4.02 -1.13
C SER A 44 37.95 -5.48 -1.07
N ASN A 45 39.16 -5.69 -0.56
CA ASN A 45 39.88 -6.96 -0.54
C ASN A 45 38.97 -8.18 -0.29
N SER A 46 39.05 -9.20 -1.15
CA SER A 46 38.24 -10.43 -1.09
C SER A 46 38.27 -11.19 0.25
N ALA A 47 39.22 -10.88 1.14
CA ALA A 47 39.34 -11.49 2.47
C ALA A 47 38.36 -10.92 3.52
N THR A 48 37.68 -9.80 3.24
CA THR A 48 36.77 -9.12 4.20
C THR A 48 35.29 -9.19 3.81
N ILE A 49 34.96 -9.78 2.65
CA ILE A 49 33.57 -9.96 2.21
C ILE A 49 32.98 -11.17 2.94
N PRO A 50 31.89 -11.00 3.71
CA PRO A 50 31.21 -12.12 4.36
C PRO A 50 30.79 -13.18 3.34
N PRO A 51 30.99 -14.48 3.62
CA PRO A 51 30.51 -15.53 2.74
C PRO A 51 28.98 -15.49 2.65
N ALA A 52 28.45 -15.80 1.47
CA ALA A 52 27.02 -16.07 1.29
C ALA A 52 26.62 -17.29 2.14
N ILE A 53 25.44 -17.24 2.74
CA ILE A 53 24.90 -18.31 3.58
C ILE A 53 24.11 -19.32 2.75
N PHE A 54 23.47 -18.84 1.68
CA PHE A 54 22.63 -19.63 0.79
C PHE A 54 22.99 -19.37 -0.67
N ASP A 55 22.84 -20.40 -1.49
CA ASP A 55 23.10 -20.37 -2.94
C ASP A 55 21.81 -20.22 -3.75
N LYS A 56 20.68 -20.65 -3.16
CA LYS A 56 19.34 -20.61 -3.78
C LYS A 56 18.33 -19.96 -2.85
N VAL A 57 17.28 -19.40 -3.46
CA VAL A 57 16.09 -18.93 -2.75
C VAL A 57 14.82 -19.55 -3.33
N ILE A 58 13.94 -20.02 -2.46
CA ILE A 58 12.54 -20.29 -2.78
C ILE A 58 11.72 -19.17 -2.13
N PHE A 59 10.89 -18.48 -2.90
CA PHE A 59 10.15 -17.31 -2.46
C PHE A 59 8.66 -17.54 -2.73
N MET A 60 7.91 -17.97 -1.70
CA MET A 60 6.48 -18.24 -1.77
C MET A 60 5.71 -17.06 -1.19
N VAL A 61 4.99 -16.38 -2.07
CA VAL A 61 3.99 -15.39 -1.68
C VAL A 61 2.63 -16.07 -1.66
N VAL A 62 1.88 -15.85 -0.59
CA VAL A 62 0.48 -16.23 -0.51
C VAL A 62 -0.33 -14.95 -0.33
N ASP A 63 -1.16 -14.62 -1.32
CA ASP A 63 -1.94 -13.38 -1.35
C ASP A 63 -2.92 -13.35 -0.15
N ALA A 64 -2.96 -12.20 0.52
CA ALA A 64 -3.73 -11.94 1.73
C ALA A 64 -3.47 -12.91 2.91
N LEU A 65 -2.24 -13.44 3.05
CA LEU A 65 -1.83 -14.30 4.16
C LEU A 65 -1.69 -13.53 5.50
N ARG A 66 -2.83 -13.31 6.18
CA ARG A 66 -2.87 -12.76 7.53
C ARG A 66 -2.03 -13.57 8.51
N SER A 67 -1.43 -12.90 9.50
CA SER A 67 -0.57 -13.54 10.50
C SER A 67 -1.28 -14.61 11.35
N ASP A 68 -2.56 -14.42 11.68
CA ASP A 68 -3.37 -15.40 12.41
C ASP A 68 -3.57 -16.68 11.62
N PHE A 69 -3.60 -16.62 10.29
CA PHE A 69 -3.71 -17.80 9.45
C PHE A 69 -2.55 -18.77 9.63
N VAL A 70 -1.38 -18.31 10.07
CA VAL A 70 -0.18 -19.15 10.28
C VAL A 70 0.11 -19.39 11.76
N TYR A 71 -0.04 -18.38 12.61
CA TYR A 71 0.53 -18.39 13.96
C TYR A 71 -0.44 -18.73 15.07
N SER A 72 -1.75 -18.54 14.85
CA SER A 72 -2.75 -18.76 15.89
C SER A 72 -2.95 -20.25 16.18
N ASN A 73 -3.56 -20.54 17.33
CA ASN A 73 -4.01 -21.89 17.70
C ASN A 73 -5.16 -22.43 16.84
N SER A 74 -5.84 -21.57 16.08
CA SER A 74 -6.92 -21.90 15.15
C SER A 74 -6.42 -22.14 13.72
N SER A 75 -5.12 -21.96 13.46
CA SER A 75 -4.48 -22.12 12.14
C SER A 75 -4.45 -23.59 11.66
N GLY A 76 -4.49 -23.77 10.34
CA GLY A 76 -4.26 -25.05 9.67
C GLY A 76 -2.80 -25.32 9.27
N PHE A 77 -1.88 -24.39 9.55
CA PHE A 77 -0.46 -24.46 9.20
C PHE A 77 0.38 -25.28 10.20
N LEU A 78 -0.08 -26.50 10.48
CA LEU A 78 0.47 -27.33 11.57
C LEU A 78 1.93 -27.72 11.34
N PHE A 79 2.31 -28.05 10.10
CA PHE A 79 3.69 -28.37 9.75
C PHE A 79 4.58 -27.13 9.84
N THR A 80 4.14 -26.01 9.32
CA THR A 80 4.87 -24.72 9.39
C THR A 80 5.10 -24.31 10.85
N GLN A 81 4.10 -24.42 11.70
CA GLN A 81 4.24 -24.19 13.15
C GLN A 81 5.23 -25.17 13.80
N SER A 82 5.34 -26.40 13.30
CA SER A 82 6.37 -27.35 13.77
C SER A 82 7.79 -26.91 13.41
N LEU A 83 7.98 -26.26 12.26
CA LEU A 83 9.28 -25.68 11.88
C LEU A 83 9.67 -24.53 12.83
N ILE A 84 8.69 -23.74 13.28
CA ILE A 84 8.91 -22.69 14.29
C ILE A 84 9.38 -23.31 15.62
N ARG A 85 8.67 -24.36 16.08
CA ARG A 85 8.99 -25.06 17.33
C ARG A 85 10.37 -25.74 17.31
N THR A 86 10.80 -26.22 16.15
CA THR A 86 12.09 -26.92 15.99
C THR A 86 13.26 -25.95 15.74
N GLY A 87 12.99 -24.65 15.55
CA GLY A 87 14.01 -23.66 15.19
C GLY A 87 14.42 -23.71 13.71
N ALA A 88 13.72 -24.49 12.87
CA ALA A 88 13.93 -24.53 11.42
C ALA A 88 13.31 -23.33 10.69
N ALA A 89 12.38 -22.63 11.35
CA ALA A 89 11.75 -21.40 10.85
C ALA A 89 11.87 -20.26 11.87
N LEU A 90 12.22 -19.07 11.37
CA LEU A 90 12.20 -17.81 12.12
C LEU A 90 10.94 -17.02 11.74
N PRO A 91 9.96 -16.89 12.64
CA PRO A 91 8.71 -16.20 12.35
C PRO A 91 8.78 -14.70 12.69
N PHE A 92 8.09 -13.90 11.89
CA PHE A 92 7.90 -12.47 12.06
C PHE A 92 6.46 -12.08 11.69
N THR A 93 5.99 -10.97 12.24
CA THR A 93 4.81 -10.27 11.69
C THR A 93 5.34 -9.21 10.73
N ALA A 94 5.06 -9.34 9.44
CA ALA A 94 5.45 -8.29 8.50
C ALA A 94 4.47 -7.12 8.59
N HIS A 95 4.97 -5.89 8.48
CA HIS A 95 4.15 -4.69 8.37
C HIS A 95 4.01 -4.29 6.90
N ALA A 96 2.80 -4.40 6.38
CA ALA A 96 2.40 -4.01 5.04
C ALA A 96 1.74 -2.62 5.10
N SER A 97 2.51 -1.55 4.89
CA SER A 97 1.95 -0.19 4.91
C SER A 97 0.86 -0.01 3.84
N ALA A 98 -0.14 0.85 4.05
CA ALA A 98 -1.11 1.15 2.99
C ALA A 98 -0.46 1.82 1.75
N PRO A 99 -0.98 1.61 0.52
CA PRO A 99 -2.08 0.72 0.17
C PRO A 99 -1.64 -0.76 0.22
N THR A 100 -2.45 -1.58 0.88
CA THR A 100 -2.29 -3.04 1.03
C THR A 100 -2.91 -3.76 -0.16
N VAL A 101 -2.34 -3.51 -1.35
CA VAL A 101 -2.78 -4.11 -2.62
C VAL A 101 -1.59 -4.84 -3.25
N THR A 102 -1.84 -6.01 -3.82
CA THR A 102 -0.87 -6.96 -4.37
C THR A 102 0.29 -6.30 -5.15
N MET A 103 0.01 -5.63 -6.28
CA MET A 103 1.08 -5.07 -7.13
C MET A 103 1.99 -4.05 -6.39
N PRO A 104 1.47 -3.02 -5.69
CA PRO A 104 2.28 -2.16 -4.83
C PRO A 104 3.14 -2.93 -3.81
N ARG A 105 2.61 -3.99 -3.21
CA ARG A 105 3.31 -4.81 -2.21
C ARG A 105 4.43 -5.64 -2.80
N LEU A 106 4.19 -6.32 -3.93
CA LEU A 106 5.24 -7.05 -4.66
C LEU A 106 6.39 -6.12 -5.07
N LYS A 107 6.07 -4.89 -5.51
CA LYS A 107 7.08 -3.85 -5.78
C LYS A 107 7.87 -3.49 -4.52
N ALA A 108 7.20 -3.31 -3.37
CA ALA A 108 7.86 -3.03 -2.09
C ALA A 108 8.85 -4.13 -1.70
N ILE A 109 8.39 -5.38 -1.70
CA ILE A 109 9.13 -6.56 -1.26
C ILE A 109 10.35 -6.82 -2.14
N THR A 110 10.26 -6.53 -3.43
CA THR A 110 11.36 -6.79 -4.40
C THR A 110 12.39 -5.68 -4.49
N THR A 111 11.98 -4.43 -4.25
CA THR A 111 12.86 -3.24 -4.32
C THR A 111 13.38 -2.80 -2.96
N GLY A 112 12.73 -3.20 -1.87
CA GLY A 112 12.95 -2.67 -0.52
C GLY A 112 12.35 -1.27 -0.33
N SER A 113 11.45 -0.80 -1.20
CA SER A 113 10.87 0.55 -1.12
C SER A 113 9.52 0.60 -0.40
N VAL A 114 9.08 1.79 -0.01
CA VAL A 114 7.72 2.02 0.49
C VAL A 114 6.79 2.42 -0.67
N PRO A 115 5.67 1.72 -0.86
CA PRO A 115 4.74 2.04 -1.94
C PRO A 115 4.12 3.41 -1.81
N SER A 116 3.74 3.97 -2.96
CA SER A 116 3.08 5.26 -3.04
C SER A 116 1.61 5.10 -3.43
N PHE A 117 0.79 6.08 -3.07
CA PHE A 117 -0.60 6.15 -3.52
C PHE A 117 -0.72 6.13 -5.06
N LEU A 118 0.26 6.71 -5.77
CA LEU A 118 0.34 6.63 -7.23
C LEU A 118 0.46 5.19 -7.73
N ASP A 119 1.18 4.32 -7.01
CA ASP A 119 1.31 2.91 -7.40
C ASP A 119 -0.04 2.18 -7.37
N ALA A 120 -0.94 2.53 -6.43
CA ALA A 120 -2.30 1.97 -6.41
C ALA A 120 -3.19 2.54 -7.52
N VAL A 121 -3.07 3.82 -7.86
CA VAL A 121 -3.81 4.40 -9.00
C VAL A 121 -3.34 3.79 -10.32
N LEU A 122 -2.03 3.60 -10.48
CA LEU A 122 -1.45 2.95 -11.65
C LEU A 122 -1.81 1.45 -11.73
N ASN A 123 -2.05 0.79 -10.59
CA ASN A 123 -2.59 -0.57 -10.56
C ASN A 123 -3.99 -0.66 -11.15
N VAL A 124 -4.85 0.35 -10.92
CA VAL A 124 -6.19 0.41 -11.53
C VAL A 124 -6.13 0.77 -13.02
N ALA A 125 -5.12 1.55 -13.42
CA ALA A 125 -5.00 2.10 -14.76
C ALA A 125 -4.16 1.25 -15.73
N GLU A 126 -4.10 -0.09 -15.53
CA GLU A 126 -3.33 -1.11 -16.27
C GLU A 126 -3.11 -0.78 -17.77
N SER A 127 -2.14 0.08 -18.05
CA SER A 127 -1.66 0.40 -19.38
C SER A 127 -0.15 0.28 -19.36
N ASP A 128 0.32 -0.62 -20.20
CA ASP A 128 1.66 -1.17 -20.22
C ASP A 128 2.77 -0.12 -20.19
N THR A 129 3.83 -0.46 -19.45
CA THR A 129 5.15 0.22 -19.28
C THR A 129 5.32 1.22 -18.13
N THR A 130 4.29 1.81 -17.52
CA THR A 130 4.52 2.78 -16.42
C THR A 130 4.82 2.13 -15.06
N SER A 131 4.28 0.93 -14.82
CA SER A 131 4.44 0.20 -13.55
C SER A 131 5.57 -0.83 -13.57
N THR A 132 6.23 -1.03 -14.72
CA THR A 132 7.29 -2.04 -14.88
C THR A 132 8.54 -1.74 -14.04
N LEU A 133 9.16 -2.80 -13.56
CA LEU A 133 10.42 -2.82 -12.82
C LEU A 133 11.57 -3.42 -13.64
N ALA A 134 11.39 -3.66 -14.95
CA ALA A 134 12.40 -4.29 -15.81
C ALA A 134 13.78 -3.62 -15.74
N ASN A 135 13.81 -2.29 -15.61
CA ASN A 135 15.02 -1.48 -15.53
C ASN A 135 15.28 -0.93 -14.11
N ARG A 136 14.66 -1.53 -13.09
CA ARG A 136 14.80 -1.12 -11.69
C ARG A 136 15.68 -2.11 -10.94
N ASP A 137 16.44 -1.56 -10.00
CA ASP A 137 17.25 -2.37 -9.11
C ASP A 137 16.36 -3.11 -8.12
N THR A 138 16.43 -4.43 -8.14
CA THR A 138 15.68 -5.36 -7.29
C THR A 138 16.57 -6.55 -6.96
N TRP A 139 16.24 -7.31 -5.92
CA TRP A 139 17.01 -8.53 -5.63
C TRP A 139 16.95 -9.56 -6.78
N LEU A 140 15.86 -9.58 -7.56
CA LEU A 140 15.75 -10.35 -8.80
C LEU A 140 16.76 -9.89 -9.86
N ALA A 141 16.81 -8.57 -10.12
CA ALA A 141 17.74 -7.99 -11.08
C ALA A 141 19.20 -8.24 -10.66
N GLN A 142 19.49 -8.20 -9.36
CA GLN A 142 20.81 -8.50 -8.81
C GLN A 142 21.20 -9.97 -9.00
N LEU A 143 20.27 -10.92 -8.79
CA LEU A 143 20.51 -12.33 -9.10
C LEU A 143 20.73 -12.56 -10.60
N LYS A 144 19.93 -11.93 -11.45
CA LYS A 144 20.09 -12.02 -12.92
C LYS A 144 21.44 -11.45 -13.37
N ALA A 145 21.86 -10.32 -12.79
CA ALA A 145 23.17 -9.69 -13.06
C ALA A 145 24.35 -10.57 -12.62
N LYS A 146 24.17 -11.42 -11.59
CA LYS A 146 25.14 -12.45 -11.16
C LYS A 146 25.13 -13.70 -12.05
N GLY A 147 24.27 -13.75 -13.08
CA GLY A 147 24.12 -14.90 -13.99
C GLY A 147 23.15 -15.98 -13.48
N GLY A 148 22.35 -15.67 -12.45
CA GLY A 148 21.35 -16.58 -11.92
C GLY A 148 20.18 -16.80 -12.88
N ARG A 149 19.55 -17.97 -12.78
CA ARG A 149 18.32 -18.32 -13.49
C ARG A 149 17.12 -18.18 -12.57
N LEU A 150 16.07 -17.51 -13.06
CA LEU A 150 14.90 -17.15 -12.28
C LEU A 150 13.68 -17.88 -12.83
N VAL A 151 12.91 -18.50 -11.95
CA VAL A 151 11.70 -19.26 -12.29
C VAL A 151 10.51 -18.67 -11.53
N MET A 152 9.36 -18.51 -12.18
CA MET A 152 8.16 -17.94 -11.54
C MET A 152 6.87 -18.65 -11.95
N TYR A 153 6.08 -19.07 -10.96
CA TYR A 153 4.77 -19.68 -11.15
C TYR A 153 3.72 -18.99 -10.27
N GLY A 154 2.54 -18.69 -10.81
CA GLY A 154 1.47 -18.01 -10.08
C GLY A 154 1.03 -16.71 -10.69
N ASP A 155 0.52 -15.78 -9.89
CA ASP A 155 -0.14 -14.55 -10.36
C ASP A 155 0.66 -13.77 -11.42
N ASP A 156 0.02 -13.47 -12.55
CA ASP A 156 0.61 -12.82 -13.72
C ASP A 156 1.14 -11.41 -13.45
N THR A 157 0.79 -10.79 -12.32
CA THR A 157 1.34 -9.53 -11.83
C THR A 157 2.88 -9.54 -11.85
N TRP A 158 3.52 -10.66 -11.53
CA TRP A 158 4.98 -10.78 -11.62
C TRP A 158 5.50 -10.61 -13.06
N LEU A 159 4.81 -11.18 -14.05
CA LEU A 159 5.21 -11.08 -15.46
C LEU A 159 5.03 -9.66 -15.98
N LYS A 160 4.00 -8.95 -15.50
CA LYS A 160 3.75 -7.53 -15.80
C LYS A 160 4.81 -6.61 -15.15
N LEU A 161 5.15 -6.87 -13.88
CA LEU A 161 6.18 -6.10 -13.17
C LEU A 161 7.58 -6.38 -13.72
N PHE A 162 7.88 -7.61 -14.12
CA PHE A 162 9.22 -8.06 -14.52
C PHE A 162 9.24 -8.71 -15.92
N PRO A 163 8.87 -7.97 -16.98
CA PRO A 163 8.79 -8.53 -18.32
C PRO A 163 10.17 -9.00 -18.79
N GLY A 164 10.24 -10.27 -19.22
CA GLY A 164 11.48 -10.91 -19.69
C GLY A 164 12.51 -11.25 -18.61
N MET A 165 12.16 -11.15 -17.32
CA MET A 165 13.08 -11.42 -16.20
C MET A 165 13.27 -12.92 -15.95
N PHE A 166 12.22 -13.71 -16.13
CA PHE A 166 12.18 -15.14 -15.79
C PHE A 166 12.58 -16.02 -16.98
N ASP A 167 13.40 -17.03 -16.71
CA ASP A 167 13.86 -18.02 -17.68
C ASP A 167 12.82 -19.11 -17.93
N ARG A 168 12.04 -19.43 -16.89
CA ARG A 168 10.83 -20.26 -16.96
C ARG A 168 9.73 -19.58 -16.18
N SER A 169 8.53 -19.55 -16.76
CA SER A 169 7.38 -18.99 -16.07
C SER A 169 6.06 -19.50 -16.59
N ASP A 170 5.07 -19.57 -15.69
CA ASP A 170 3.67 -19.83 -16.02
C ASP A 170 2.77 -18.96 -15.13
N GLY A 171 2.11 -17.98 -15.76
CA GLY A 171 1.30 -16.98 -15.09
C GLY A 171 -0.17 -17.37 -14.99
N THR A 172 -0.80 -17.15 -13.84
CA THR A 172 -2.25 -17.25 -13.65
C THR A 172 -2.90 -15.87 -13.64
N THR A 173 -4.04 -15.75 -14.31
CA THR A 173 -4.84 -14.53 -14.24
C THR A 173 -5.59 -14.45 -12.91
N SER A 174 -5.36 -13.38 -12.16
CA SER A 174 -5.96 -13.09 -10.85
C SER A 174 -7.41 -12.60 -10.89
N PHE A 175 -7.97 -12.36 -12.08
CA PHE A 175 -9.28 -11.70 -12.21
C PHE A 175 -10.52 -12.57 -11.90
N PHE A 176 -10.38 -13.89 -11.81
CA PHE A 176 -11.50 -14.80 -11.55
C PHE A 176 -11.58 -15.21 -10.07
N VAL A 177 -12.04 -14.29 -9.22
CA VAL A 177 -12.13 -14.44 -7.74
C VAL A 177 -13.01 -15.63 -7.30
N SER A 178 -13.92 -16.11 -8.17
CA SER A 178 -14.75 -17.27 -7.87
C SER A 178 -13.98 -18.60 -7.90
N ASP A 179 -12.82 -18.63 -8.55
CA ASP A 179 -11.91 -19.77 -8.60
C ASP A 179 -10.76 -19.59 -7.60
N PHE A 180 -10.80 -20.35 -6.52
CA PHE A 180 -9.74 -20.43 -5.52
C PHE A 180 -9.09 -21.82 -5.52
N VAL A 181 -9.26 -22.62 -6.58
CA VAL A 181 -8.73 -24.00 -6.65
C VAL A 181 -7.86 -24.19 -7.88
N GLU A 182 -8.33 -23.84 -9.08
CA GLU A 182 -7.56 -24.04 -10.30
C GLU A 182 -6.38 -23.06 -10.36
N VAL A 183 -6.56 -21.82 -9.92
CA VAL A 183 -5.46 -20.83 -9.77
C VAL A 183 -4.27 -21.37 -8.96
N ASP A 184 -4.53 -22.01 -7.81
CA ASP A 184 -3.47 -22.54 -6.96
C ASP A 184 -2.91 -23.85 -7.53
N ASN A 185 -3.78 -24.74 -8.06
CA ASN A 185 -3.33 -25.95 -8.77
C ASN A 185 -2.42 -25.63 -9.95
N ASN A 186 -2.61 -24.47 -10.60
CA ASN A 186 -1.78 -24.03 -11.71
C ASN A 186 -0.34 -23.72 -11.28
N VAL A 187 -0.14 -23.36 -10.02
CA VAL A 187 1.17 -23.19 -9.40
C VAL A 187 1.69 -24.54 -8.91
N THR A 188 0.88 -25.24 -8.11
CA THR A 188 1.28 -26.48 -7.40
C THR A 188 1.76 -27.57 -8.35
N ARG A 189 1.18 -27.69 -9.55
CA ARG A 189 1.56 -28.74 -10.51
C ARG A 189 3.02 -28.68 -10.97
N HIS A 190 3.67 -27.51 -10.89
CA HIS A 190 5.05 -27.32 -11.35
C HIS A 190 6.08 -27.64 -10.25
N ILE A 191 5.65 -27.65 -8.99
CA ILE A 191 6.54 -27.69 -7.82
C ILE A 191 7.34 -29.00 -7.73
N PRO A 192 6.75 -30.20 -7.89
CA PRO A 192 7.50 -31.45 -7.80
C PRO A 192 8.67 -31.51 -8.79
N ASP A 193 8.43 -31.16 -10.06
CA ASP A 193 9.44 -31.23 -11.11
C ASP A 193 10.54 -30.16 -10.91
N GLU A 194 10.18 -28.98 -10.42
CA GLU A 194 11.13 -27.88 -10.24
C GLU A 194 12.03 -28.05 -9.02
N LEU A 195 11.55 -28.71 -7.97
CA LEU A 195 12.37 -29.08 -6.82
C LEU A 195 13.46 -30.09 -7.20
N LEU A 196 13.24 -30.93 -8.21
CA LEU A 196 14.25 -31.85 -8.75
C LEU A 196 15.29 -31.16 -9.66
N ASN A 197 15.00 -29.97 -10.17
CA ASN A 197 15.89 -29.24 -11.06
C ASN A 197 16.97 -28.47 -10.29
N ALA A 198 18.24 -28.68 -10.66
CA ALA A 198 19.36 -27.99 -10.05
C ALA A 198 19.72 -26.63 -10.71
N ASP A 199 19.12 -26.29 -11.84
CA ASP A 199 19.62 -25.24 -12.74
C ASP A 199 19.22 -23.79 -12.39
N TRP A 200 18.25 -23.59 -11.51
CA TRP A 200 17.75 -22.27 -11.10
C TRP A 200 18.42 -21.73 -9.83
N THR A 201 18.42 -20.42 -9.63
CA THR A 201 18.91 -19.77 -8.40
C THR A 201 17.77 -19.16 -7.56
N ALA A 202 16.66 -18.79 -8.20
CA ALA A 202 15.45 -18.38 -7.50
C ALA A 202 14.22 -19.05 -8.11
N LEU A 203 13.36 -19.60 -7.23
CA LEU A 203 12.04 -20.12 -7.56
C LEU A 203 10.99 -19.27 -6.83
N ILE A 204 10.15 -18.57 -7.60
CA ILE A 204 9.09 -17.70 -7.09
C ILE A 204 7.75 -18.41 -7.29
N MET A 205 6.94 -18.43 -6.24
CA MET A 205 5.57 -18.93 -6.29
C MET A 205 4.63 -17.84 -5.76
N HIS A 206 3.48 -17.66 -6.39
CA HIS A 206 2.46 -16.72 -5.91
C HIS A 206 1.06 -17.32 -5.96
N TYR A 207 0.51 -17.65 -4.79
CA TYR A 207 -0.80 -18.27 -4.61
C TYR A 207 -1.88 -17.24 -4.31
N LEU A 208 -3.09 -17.42 -4.86
CA LEU A 208 -4.20 -16.45 -4.81
C LEU A 208 -5.40 -16.95 -3.99
N GLY A 209 -5.46 -18.26 -3.70
CA GLY A 209 -6.68 -18.87 -3.16
C GLY A 209 -7.17 -18.31 -1.82
N LEU A 210 -6.28 -17.87 -0.92
CA LEU A 210 -6.70 -17.26 0.35
C LEU A 210 -7.38 -15.90 0.14
N ASP A 211 -6.78 -15.02 -0.66
CA ASP A 211 -7.38 -13.73 -1.03
C ASP A 211 -8.73 -13.91 -1.71
N HIS A 212 -8.83 -14.83 -2.68
CA HIS A 212 -10.08 -15.13 -3.38
C HIS A 212 -11.20 -15.62 -2.42
N ILE A 213 -10.88 -16.47 -1.45
CA ILE A 213 -11.83 -16.90 -0.40
C ILE A 213 -12.23 -15.71 0.48
N GLY A 214 -11.26 -14.85 0.82
CA GLY A 214 -11.42 -13.59 1.53
C GLY A 214 -12.47 -12.70 0.88
N HIS A 215 -12.25 -12.27 -0.36
CA HIS A 215 -13.22 -11.44 -1.10
C HIS A 215 -14.60 -12.07 -1.21
N LYS A 216 -14.67 -13.40 -1.36
CA LYS A 216 -15.94 -14.11 -1.53
C LYS A 216 -16.77 -14.21 -0.25
N SER A 217 -16.13 -14.37 0.91
CA SER A 217 -16.83 -14.80 2.14
C SER A 217 -16.17 -14.41 3.46
N GLY A 218 -15.11 -13.61 3.41
CA GLY A 218 -14.34 -13.15 4.56
C GLY A 218 -13.32 -14.16 5.11
N PRO A 219 -12.46 -13.71 6.04
CA PRO A 219 -11.37 -14.51 6.60
C PRO A 219 -11.83 -15.71 7.44
N ARG A 220 -13.11 -15.72 7.88
CA ARG A 220 -13.71 -16.80 8.67
C ARG A 220 -14.53 -17.78 7.84
N SER A 221 -14.35 -17.76 6.51
CA SER A 221 -15.02 -18.67 5.60
C SER A 221 -14.79 -20.15 5.97
N PRO A 222 -15.78 -21.05 5.83
CA PRO A 222 -15.58 -22.48 6.03
C PRO A 222 -14.56 -23.08 5.04
N TYR A 223 -14.29 -22.41 3.91
CA TYR A 223 -13.28 -22.83 2.93
C TYR A 223 -11.85 -22.45 3.33
N MET A 224 -11.67 -21.56 4.31
CA MET A 224 -10.35 -21.04 4.69
C MET A 224 -9.47 -22.14 5.30
N MET A 225 -10.05 -23.00 6.14
CA MET A 225 -9.29 -24.06 6.80
C MET A 225 -8.72 -25.10 5.83
N SER A 226 -9.50 -25.52 4.82
CA SER A 226 -8.99 -26.40 3.77
C SER A 226 -7.84 -25.75 3.01
N LYS A 227 -7.90 -24.43 2.80
CA LYS A 227 -6.85 -23.69 2.09
C LYS A 227 -5.59 -23.52 2.94
N HIS A 228 -5.71 -23.37 4.27
CA HIS A 228 -4.56 -23.44 5.17
C HIS A 228 -3.81 -24.77 5.04
N HIS A 229 -4.53 -25.89 5.07
CA HIS A 229 -3.90 -27.22 4.93
C HIS A 229 -3.24 -27.42 3.57
N GLU A 230 -3.83 -26.89 2.50
CA GLU A 230 -3.23 -26.91 1.16
C GLU A 230 -1.89 -26.16 1.15
N MET A 231 -1.85 -24.92 1.63
CA MET A 231 -0.62 -24.12 1.68
C MET A 231 0.43 -24.75 2.60
N ASP A 232 0.03 -25.29 3.75
CA ASP A 232 0.93 -25.99 4.68
C ASP A 232 1.52 -27.27 4.07
N SER A 233 0.75 -27.98 3.23
CA SER A 233 1.25 -29.17 2.52
C SER A 233 2.34 -28.83 1.49
N ILE A 234 2.24 -27.67 0.85
CA ILE A 234 3.26 -27.16 -0.09
C ILE A 234 4.53 -26.76 0.68
N VAL A 235 4.38 -26.10 1.84
CA VAL A 235 5.51 -25.83 2.75
C VAL A 235 6.21 -27.12 3.15
N ALA A 236 5.45 -28.17 3.48
CA ALA A 236 5.98 -29.49 3.81
C ALA A 236 6.77 -30.10 2.65
N GLN A 237 6.18 -30.12 1.45
CA GLN A 237 6.84 -30.65 0.26
C GLN A 237 8.17 -29.94 -0.05
N ILE A 238 8.18 -28.60 0.01
CA ILE A 238 9.39 -27.80 -0.23
C ILE A 238 10.46 -28.10 0.83
N TYR A 239 10.08 -28.08 2.11
CA TYR A 239 11.02 -28.30 3.20
C TYR A 239 11.63 -29.71 3.15
N THR A 240 10.82 -30.75 2.86
CA THR A 240 11.30 -32.11 2.67
C THR A 240 12.30 -32.19 1.51
N ALA A 241 12.01 -31.56 0.37
CA ALA A 241 12.97 -31.52 -0.74
C ALA A 241 14.28 -30.79 -0.38
N MET A 242 14.23 -29.76 0.46
CA MET A 242 15.44 -29.08 0.96
C MET A 242 16.31 -29.97 1.85
N GLU A 243 15.72 -30.96 2.53
CA GLU A 243 16.45 -31.95 3.34
C GLU A 243 16.99 -33.10 2.49
N GLU A 244 16.21 -33.57 1.51
CA GLU A 244 16.51 -34.78 0.73
C GLU A 244 17.38 -34.51 -0.51
N GLU A 245 17.20 -33.38 -1.18
CA GLU A 245 17.87 -33.08 -2.44
C GLU A 245 19.20 -32.33 -2.22
N ALA A 246 20.30 -32.92 -2.69
CA ALA A 246 21.65 -32.39 -2.45
C ALA A 246 21.85 -30.95 -2.97
N HIS A 247 21.23 -30.59 -4.10
CA HIS A 247 21.31 -29.23 -4.66
C HIS A 247 20.46 -28.20 -3.91
N LEU A 248 19.57 -28.63 -3.02
CA LEU A 248 18.70 -27.74 -2.22
C LEU A 248 19.16 -27.55 -0.77
N GLN A 249 20.16 -28.28 -0.29
CA GLN A 249 20.67 -28.16 1.09
C GLN A 249 21.16 -26.74 1.46
N SER A 250 21.53 -25.94 0.47
CA SER A 250 21.95 -24.54 0.62
C SER A 250 20.88 -23.56 0.13
N THR A 251 19.62 -23.83 0.46
CA THR A 251 18.47 -23.00 0.06
C THR A 251 17.89 -22.24 1.25
N LEU A 252 17.51 -20.98 1.00
CA LEU A 252 16.63 -20.20 1.87
C LEU A 252 15.21 -20.27 1.34
N PHE A 253 14.26 -20.68 2.17
CA PHE A 253 12.84 -20.61 1.85
C PHE A 253 12.19 -19.43 2.59
N ILE A 254 11.57 -18.51 1.86
CA ILE A 254 10.78 -17.41 2.43
C ILE A 254 9.31 -17.67 2.12
N LEU A 255 8.50 -17.76 3.17
CA LEU A 255 7.04 -17.76 3.09
C LEU A 255 6.53 -16.41 3.59
N CYS A 256 5.81 -15.66 2.77
CA CYS A 256 5.26 -14.37 3.21
C CYS A 256 3.91 -14.04 2.58
N GLY A 257 3.12 -13.24 3.30
CA GLY A 257 2.01 -12.49 2.73
C GLY A 257 2.47 -11.15 2.17
N ASP A 258 1.87 -10.73 1.07
CA ASP A 258 2.00 -9.39 0.52
C ASP A 258 1.12 -8.37 1.26
N HIS A 259 -0.07 -8.78 1.72
CA HIS A 259 -0.92 -8.11 2.67
C HIS A 259 -1.75 -9.13 3.48
N GLY A 260 -2.65 -8.65 4.34
CA GLY A 260 -3.73 -9.44 4.91
C GLY A 260 -5.11 -9.00 4.39
N MET A 261 -6.16 -9.16 5.18
CA MET A 261 -7.53 -8.72 4.85
C MET A 261 -8.30 -8.34 6.12
N ASN A 262 -9.25 -7.41 6.00
CA ASN A 262 -10.18 -7.10 7.09
C ASN A 262 -11.25 -8.20 7.25
N ASP A 263 -12.08 -8.08 8.28
CA ASP A 263 -13.09 -9.10 8.61
C ASP A 263 -14.23 -9.21 7.58
N ALA A 264 -14.39 -8.20 6.71
CA ALA A 264 -15.31 -8.27 5.57
C ALA A 264 -14.67 -8.96 4.35
N GLY A 265 -13.38 -9.31 4.41
CA GLY A 265 -12.66 -9.91 3.28
C GLY A 265 -12.08 -8.91 2.29
N ASN A 266 -12.08 -7.61 2.61
CA ASN A 266 -11.51 -6.57 1.76
C ASN A 266 -10.06 -6.23 2.19
N HIS A 267 -9.32 -5.60 1.29
CA HIS A 267 -7.99 -5.07 1.56
C HIS A 267 -7.74 -3.72 0.83
N GLY A 268 -6.56 -3.13 0.97
CA GLY A 268 -6.17 -1.82 0.43
C GLY A 268 -6.14 -0.68 1.46
N GLY A 269 -6.69 -0.91 2.65
CA GLY A 269 -6.72 0.00 3.79
C GLY A 269 -5.55 -0.18 4.77
N SER A 270 -5.79 0.18 6.03
CA SER A 270 -4.78 0.24 7.10
C SER A 270 -5.25 -0.41 8.40
N SER A 271 -6.25 -1.31 8.35
CA SER A 271 -6.64 -2.08 9.53
C SER A 271 -5.57 -3.11 9.89
N ALA A 272 -5.52 -3.54 11.16
CA ALA A 272 -4.59 -4.56 11.61
C ALA A 272 -4.67 -5.85 10.77
N GLY A 273 -5.89 -6.24 10.37
CA GLY A 273 -6.15 -7.36 9.45
C GLY A 273 -5.44 -7.23 8.11
N GLU A 274 -5.36 -6.02 7.56
CA GLU A 274 -4.78 -5.76 6.25
C GLU A 274 -3.26 -5.57 6.31
N THR A 275 -2.74 -5.01 7.41
CA THR A 275 -1.33 -4.57 7.52
C THR A 275 -0.41 -5.59 8.17
N SER A 276 -0.93 -6.71 8.67
CA SER A 276 -0.17 -7.69 9.48
C SER A 276 -0.07 -9.07 8.82
N PRO A 277 0.54 -9.21 7.61
CA PRO A 277 0.79 -10.52 7.03
C PRO A 277 1.84 -11.35 7.78
N ALA A 278 1.76 -12.68 7.63
CA ALA A 278 2.80 -13.59 8.09
C ALA A 278 4.10 -13.44 7.27
N LEU A 279 5.25 -13.65 7.90
CA LEU A 279 6.57 -13.72 7.27
C LEU A 279 7.46 -14.72 8.01
N LEU A 280 7.98 -15.70 7.29
CA LEU A 280 8.88 -16.72 7.83
C LEU A 280 10.11 -16.88 6.95
N PHE A 281 11.27 -16.97 7.60
CA PHE A 281 12.51 -17.45 6.97
C PHE A 281 12.72 -18.89 7.41
N ILE A 282 12.85 -19.81 6.46
CA ILE A 282 12.83 -21.26 6.68
C ILE A 282 14.08 -21.89 6.07
N SER A 283 14.79 -22.70 6.84
CA SER A 283 15.90 -23.53 6.36
C SER A 283 16.32 -24.56 7.41
N PRO A 284 16.70 -25.80 7.02
CA PRO A 284 17.35 -26.75 7.91
C PRO A 284 18.60 -26.16 8.61
N LYS A 285 19.32 -25.23 7.96
CA LYS A 285 20.49 -24.57 8.55
C LYS A 285 20.17 -23.78 9.82
N PHE A 286 18.91 -23.34 10.00
CA PHE A 286 18.51 -22.61 11.20
C PHE A 286 18.38 -23.49 12.43
N GLN A 287 18.06 -24.78 12.33
CA GLN A 287 17.87 -25.64 13.50
C GLN A 287 19.10 -25.70 14.43
N THR A 288 20.30 -25.52 13.88
CA THR A 288 21.56 -25.57 14.64
C THR A 288 21.92 -24.24 15.33
N ARG A 289 21.23 -23.14 14.99
CA ARG A 289 21.59 -21.76 15.38
C ARG A 289 20.42 -20.95 15.94
N GLY A 290 19.22 -21.21 15.46
CA GLY A 290 17.98 -20.55 15.85
C GLY A 290 17.48 -21.06 17.19
N ALA A 291 16.91 -20.15 17.97
CA ALA A 291 16.19 -20.53 19.17
C ALA A 291 14.80 -21.05 18.78
N PRO A 292 14.35 -22.18 19.36
CA PRO A 292 12.94 -22.58 19.33
C PRO A 292 12.06 -21.42 19.76
N ASN A 293 10.99 -21.15 19.02
CA ASN A 293 9.95 -20.21 19.42
C ASN A 293 8.68 -20.95 19.82
N GLU A 294 7.92 -20.38 20.73
CA GLU A 294 6.59 -20.88 21.08
C GLU A 294 5.66 -20.77 19.87
N SER A 295 4.94 -21.86 19.55
CA SER A 295 3.98 -21.93 18.46
C SER A 295 3.10 -23.18 18.60
N PRO A 296 1.76 -23.09 18.41
CA PRO A 296 1.00 -21.89 18.09
C PRO A 296 0.92 -20.92 19.27
N LEU A 297 0.44 -19.70 19.00
CA LEU A 297 0.17 -18.67 20.00
C LEU A 297 -1.35 -18.47 20.16
N GLU A 298 -1.77 -17.89 21.29
CA GLU A 298 -3.16 -17.45 21.47
C GLU A 298 -3.51 -16.32 20.48
N GLU A 299 -4.78 -16.21 20.11
CA GLU A 299 -5.24 -15.19 19.18
C GLU A 299 -4.98 -13.77 19.72
N ALA A 300 -4.35 -12.93 18.91
CA ALA A 300 -4.04 -11.54 19.23
C ALA A 300 -4.95 -10.59 18.44
N ASP A 301 -5.63 -9.66 19.13
CA ASP A 301 -6.57 -8.70 18.52
C ASP A 301 -5.91 -7.78 17.48
N ASP A 302 -4.63 -7.43 17.69
CA ASP A 302 -3.84 -6.59 16.79
C ASP A 302 -3.09 -7.40 15.70
N LEU A 303 -3.25 -8.73 15.72
CA LEU A 303 -2.63 -9.68 14.82
C LEU A 303 -1.08 -9.62 14.83
N GLN A 304 -0.49 -9.13 15.93
CA GLN A 304 0.96 -9.11 16.13
C GLN A 304 1.40 -10.31 16.98
N TYR A 305 1.88 -11.36 16.31
CA TYR A 305 2.24 -12.63 16.98
C TYR A 305 3.72 -12.74 17.34
N TYR A 306 4.59 -12.29 16.44
CA TYR A 306 6.05 -12.25 16.63
C TYR A 306 6.59 -10.85 16.36
N ARG A 307 7.91 -10.67 16.49
CA ARG A 307 8.56 -9.38 16.26
C ARG A 307 8.14 -8.80 14.91
N THR A 308 7.66 -7.56 14.94
CA THR A 308 7.28 -6.84 13.72
C THR A 308 8.52 -6.41 12.94
N VAL A 309 8.49 -6.59 11.62
CA VAL A 309 9.49 -6.08 10.66
C VAL A 309 8.77 -5.38 9.51
N GLU A 310 9.44 -4.42 8.86
CA GLU A 310 8.89 -3.83 7.65
C GLU A 310 9.04 -4.81 6.48
N GLN A 311 8.09 -4.88 5.55
CA GLN A 311 8.26 -5.69 4.33
C GLN A 311 9.51 -5.28 3.51
N SER A 312 9.90 -4.00 3.61
CA SER A 312 11.13 -3.51 2.99
C SER A 312 12.40 -4.17 3.55
N ASP A 313 12.37 -4.67 4.79
CA ASP A 313 13.50 -5.34 5.46
C ASP A 313 13.87 -6.69 4.80
N ILE A 314 12.94 -7.31 4.07
CA ILE A 314 13.17 -8.57 3.35
C ILE A 314 14.30 -8.39 2.32
N THR A 315 14.31 -7.27 1.60
CA THR A 315 15.28 -7.01 0.51
C THR A 315 16.74 -6.99 0.98
N PRO A 316 17.17 -6.15 1.94
CA PRO A 316 18.57 -6.14 2.39
C PRO A 316 18.94 -7.42 3.14
N THR A 317 17.98 -8.04 3.82
CA THR A 317 18.18 -9.31 4.52
C THR A 317 18.48 -10.45 3.54
N LEU A 318 17.65 -10.59 2.50
CA LEU A 318 17.84 -11.55 1.43
C LEU A 318 19.15 -11.29 0.68
N ALA A 319 19.46 -10.03 0.40
CA ALA A 319 20.70 -9.65 -0.29
C ALA A 319 21.95 -10.06 0.49
N GLY A 320 21.98 -9.80 1.81
CA GLY A 320 23.08 -10.21 2.67
C GLY A 320 23.22 -11.74 2.77
N LEU A 321 22.11 -12.46 2.91
CA LEU A 321 22.10 -13.93 3.01
C LEU A 321 22.55 -14.63 1.72
N LEU A 322 22.24 -14.07 0.54
CA LEU A 322 22.65 -14.60 -0.77
C LEU A 322 24.00 -14.04 -1.27
N GLY A 323 24.60 -13.10 -0.54
CA GLY A 323 25.83 -12.41 -0.95
C GLY A 323 25.67 -11.71 -2.30
N ILE A 324 24.61 -10.91 -2.45
CA ILE A 324 24.36 -10.03 -3.60
C ILE A 324 24.28 -8.56 -3.12
N PRO A 325 24.52 -7.57 -4.00
CA PRO A 325 24.35 -6.17 -3.63
C PRO A 325 22.93 -5.85 -3.13
N ILE A 326 22.83 -4.98 -2.12
CA ILE A 326 21.54 -4.42 -1.68
C ILE A 326 21.06 -3.43 -2.74
N PRO A 327 19.83 -3.56 -3.27
CA PRO A 327 19.28 -2.63 -4.26
C PRO A 327 19.43 -1.15 -3.84
N LEU A 328 19.85 -0.30 -4.79
CA LEU A 328 20.27 1.09 -4.51
C LEU A 328 19.23 1.93 -3.76
N ASN A 329 17.95 1.71 -4.05
CA ASN A 329 16.84 2.48 -3.50
C ASN A 329 16.07 1.73 -2.40
N SER A 330 16.65 0.65 -1.86
CA SER A 330 16.10 -0.04 -0.70
C SER A 330 16.09 0.90 0.52
N LEU A 331 14.99 0.89 1.25
CA LEU A 331 14.80 1.56 2.54
C LEU A 331 14.78 0.56 3.69
N GLY A 332 14.92 -0.73 3.40
CA GLY A 332 14.92 -1.79 4.41
C GLY A 332 16.13 -1.76 5.33
N VAL A 333 15.96 -2.36 6.50
CA VAL A 333 17.01 -2.65 7.47
C VAL A 333 17.21 -4.16 7.55
N PHE A 334 18.46 -4.61 7.61
CA PHE A 334 18.76 -6.03 7.80
C PHE A 334 18.14 -6.54 9.12
N ILE A 335 17.41 -7.67 9.06
CA ILE A 335 16.74 -8.29 10.20
C ILE A 335 17.79 -8.86 11.18
N PRO A 336 17.95 -8.30 12.40
CA PRO A 336 19.09 -8.61 13.28
C PRO A 336 19.21 -10.08 13.71
N GLU A 337 18.10 -10.81 13.86
CA GLU A 337 18.08 -12.22 14.24
C GLU A 337 18.84 -13.09 13.23
N LEU A 338 18.83 -12.72 11.95
CA LEU A 338 19.52 -13.45 10.90
C LEU A 338 21.04 -13.21 10.88
N LEU A 339 21.56 -12.27 11.70
CA LEU A 339 23.00 -12.11 11.90
C LEU A 339 23.64 -13.34 12.56
N MET A 340 22.85 -14.18 13.24
CA MET A 340 23.32 -15.45 13.85
C MET A 340 23.95 -16.41 12.84
N MET A 341 23.72 -16.19 11.54
CA MET A 341 24.31 -16.99 10.47
C MET A 341 25.80 -16.72 10.24
N TRP A 342 26.36 -15.65 10.81
CA TRP A 342 27.80 -15.37 10.75
C TRP A 342 28.43 -15.41 12.14
N ASP A 343 29.36 -16.35 12.33
CA ASP A 343 30.03 -16.57 13.62
C ASP A 343 31.02 -15.45 13.97
N HIS A 344 31.68 -14.87 12.96
CA HIS A 344 32.63 -13.79 13.15
C HIS A 344 31.92 -12.43 13.26
N ALA A 345 32.16 -11.72 14.35
CA ALA A 345 31.60 -10.39 14.58
C ALA A 345 31.98 -9.38 13.46
N SER A 346 33.15 -9.52 12.85
CA SER A 346 33.56 -8.71 11.70
C SER A 346 32.64 -8.89 10.49
N HIS A 347 32.14 -10.11 10.24
CA HIS A 347 31.18 -10.36 9.17
C HIS A 347 29.83 -9.71 9.47
N ARG A 348 29.34 -9.84 10.71
CA ARG A 348 28.09 -9.20 11.16
C ARG A 348 28.15 -7.68 11.02
N VAL A 349 29.25 -7.07 11.47
CA VAL A 349 29.52 -5.64 11.30
C VAL A 349 29.56 -5.25 9.81
N HIS A 350 30.20 -6.05 8.95
CA HIS A 350 30.27 -5.75 7.52
C HIS A 350 28.89 -5.76 6.86
N ILE A 351 28.03 -6.76 7.14
CA ILE A 351 26.65 -6.82 6.62
C ILE A 351 25.86 -5.57 7.03
N LEU A 352 25.92 -5.18 8.30
CA LEU A 352 25.23 -3.99 8.79
C LEU A 352 25.81 -2.71 8.19
N LEU A 353 27.13 -2.62 8.03
CA LEU A 353 27.80 -1.47 7.46
C LEU A 353 27.40 -1.25 5.99
N GLU A 354 27.32 -2.30 5.19
CA GLU A 354 26.89 -2.21 3.79
C GLU A 354 25.43 -1.75 3.69
N ASN A 355 24.54 -2.28 4.55
CA ASN A 355 23.16 -1.79 4.62
C ASN A 355 23.10 -0.31 5.05
N SER A 356 23.85 0.09 6.07
CA SER A 356 23.91 1.49 6.51
C SER A 356 24.48 2.42 5.44
N ARG A 357 25.55 2.02 4.72
CA ARG A 357 26.12 2.82 3.62
C ARG A 357 25.15 3.00 2.46
N GLN A 358 24.43 1.94 2.08
CA GLN A 358 23.40 2.03 1.04
C GLN A 358 22.27 2.98 1.46
N LEU A 359 21.76 2.86 2.69
CA LEU A 359 20.76 3.78 3.22
C LEU A 359 21.26 5.24 3.26
N LEU A 360 22.51 5.45 3.70
CA LEU A 360 23.12 6.78 3.74
C LEU A 360 23.14 7.45 2.36
N ARG A 361 23.54 6.72 1.31
CA ARG A 361 23.53 7.23 -0.08
C ARG A 361 22.13 7.68 -0.49
N THR A 362 21.11 6.92 -0.10
CA THR A 362 19.70 7.22 -0.38
C THR A 362 19.21 8.46 0.38
N VAL A 363 19.59 8.58 1.66
CA VAL A 363 19.31 9.76 2.50
C VAL A 363 19.99 11.01 1.91
N GLN A 364 21.27 10.92 1.54
CA GLN A 364 22.03 12.03 0.94
C GLN A 364 21.41 12.52 -0.38
N ALA A 365 20.96 11.59 -1.24
CA ALA A 365 20.28 11.93 -2.49
C ALA A 365 18.92 12.61 -2.26
N THR A 366 18.22 12.23 -1.19
CA THR A 366 16.89 12.77 -0.85
C THR A 366 16.99 14.12 -0.13
N PHE A 367 18.03 14.32 0.68
CA PHE A 367 18.24 15.52 1.51
C PHE A 367 19.60 16.18 1.22
N PRO A 368 19.82 16.73 0.02
CA PRO A 368 21.12 17.27 -0.40
C PRO A 368 21.58 18.49 0.41
N SER A 369 20.67 19.16 1.12
CA SER A 369 21.00 20.30 1.98
C SER A 369 21.69 19.90 3.30
N TYR A 370 21.66 18.62 3.67
CA TYR A 370 22.28 18.12 4.90
C TYR A 370 23.63 17.47 4.59
N THR A 371 24.61 17.72 5.46
CA THR A 371 25.96 17.18 5.31
C THR A 371 26.18 16.04 6.30
N PHE A 372 26.72 14.92 5.80
CA PHE A 372 27.02 13.72 6.59
C PHE A 372 28.53 13.48 6.75
N GLU A 373 29.33 14.51 6.48
CA GLU A 373 30.79 14.47 6.62
C GLU A 373 31.19 14.48 8.10
N PRO A 374 31.95 13.48 8.58
CA PRO A 374 32.36 13.38 9.98
C PRO A 374 33.08 14.62 10.53
N SER A 375 33.81 15.35 9.67
CA SER A 375 34.52 16.58 10.04
C SER A 375 33.60 17.76 10.38
N LEU A 376 32.31 17.67 10.06
CA LEU A 376 31.31 18.72 10.26
C LEU A 376 30.24 18.29 11.28
N ALA A 377 30.59 17.37 12.18
CA ALA A 377 29.67 16.84 13.20
C ALA A 377 29.01 17.97 14.03
N PRO A 378 27.66 17.95 14.20
CA PRO A 378 26.94 18.89 15.03
C PRO A 378 27.42 18.85 16.48
N LEU A 379 27.59 20.03 17.08
CA LEU A 379 28.06 20.19 18.47
C LEU A 379 27.12 19.59 19.52
N ASN A 380 25.84 19.35 19.19
CA ASN A 380 24.85 18.78 20.11
C ASN A 380 23.99 17.71 19.39
N CYS A 381 24.31 16.44 19.62
CA CYS A 381 23.47 15.30 19.24
C CYS A 381 22.78 14.72 20.48
N ASP A 382 21.81 15.47 21.03
CA ASP A 382 20.95 15.00 22.12
C ASP A 382 19.77 14.16 21.56
N PRO A 383 19.63 12.88 21.92
CA PRO A 383 18.58 12.00 21.40
C PRO A 383 17.15 12.45 21.72
N LEU A 384 16.96 13.26 22.78
CA LEU A 384 15.63 13.67 23.25
C LEU A 384 15.04 14.84 22.45
N LEU A 385 15.86 15.54 21.66
CA LEU A 385 15.49 16.81 21.01
C LEU A 385 15.44 16.75 19.48
N LEU A 386 16.00 15.70 18.85
CA LEU A 386 16.19 15.65 17.40
C LEU A 386 15.19 14.70 16.73
N SER A 387 14.45 15.24 15.76
CA SER A 387 13.50 14.50 14.91
C SER A 387 13.79 14.74 13.43
N GLY A 388 13.29 13.87 12.56
CA GLY A 388 13.54 13.96 11.12
C GLY A 388 15.00 13.73 10.73
N VAL A 389 15.46 14.42 9.68
CA VAL A 389 16.78 14.18 9.04
C VAL A 389 17.94 14.49 9.98
N GLU A 390 17.80 15.45 10.89
CA GLU A 390 18.83 15.78 11.89
C GLU A 390 19.10 14.60 12.84
N GLY A 391 18.07 13.84 13.20
CA GLY A 391 18.22 12.60 13.96
C GLY A 391 19.00 11.53 13.20
N VAL A 392 18.81 11.44 11.87
CA VAL A 392 19.55 10.51 10.99
C VAL A 392 21.03 10.90 10.95
N VAL A 393 21.30 12.19 10.76
CA VAL A 393 22.65 12.77 10.75
C VAL A 393 23.39 12.45 12.06
N CYS A 394 22.76 12.70 13.21
CA CYS A 394 23.35 12.39 14.51
C CYS A 394 23.56 10.89 14.76
N ALA A 395 22.61 10.04 14.35
CA ALA A 395 22.77 8.59 14.45
C ALA A 395 23.93 8.09 13.59
N TRP A 396 24.14 8.66 12.39
CA TRP A 396 25.27 8.34 11.53
C TRP A 396 26.60 8.70 12.19
N PHE A 397 26.71 9.90 12.77
CA PHE A 397 27.95 10.31 13.43
C PHE A 397 28.32 9.43 14.61
N ARG A 398 27.35 9.04 15.45
CA ARG A 398 27.60 8.09 16.54
C ARG A 398 28.07 6.73 16.02
N ALA A 399 27.41 6.21 14.98
CA ALA A 399 27.83 4.96 14.35
C ALA A 399 29.25 5.07 13.77
N TYR A 400 29.57 6.19 13.10
CA TYR A 400 30.88 6.43 12.52
C TYR A 400 32.00 6.56 13.57
N GLU A 401 31.73 7.20 14.71
CA GLU A 401 32.72 7.36 15.79
C GLU A 401 33.19 6.01 16.33
N VAL A 402 32.25 5.09 16.59
CA VAL A 402 32.56 3.73 17.06
C VAL A 402 33.15 2.87 15.93
N LEU A 403 32.73 3.11 14.68
CA LEU A 403 33.21 2.38 13.51
C LEU A 403 34.65 2.74 13.12
N ARG A 404 35.11 3.96 13.39
CA ARG A 404 36.46 4.43 13.00
C ARG A 404 37.55 3.46 13.41
N ASP A 405 37.51 3.00 14.66
CA ASP A 405 38.52 2.08 15.19
C ASP A 405 38.48 0.72 14.49
N PHE A 406 37.29 0.25 14.09
CA PHE A 406 37.14 -0.97 13.28
C PHE A 406 37.69 -0.80 11.87
N LEU A 407 37.49 0.36 11.23
CA LEU A 407 38.03 0.64 9.89
C LEU A 407 39.56 0.73 9.89
N ASP A 408 40.14 1.27 10.95
CA ASP A 408 41.59 1.48 11.06
C ASP A 408 42.34 0.22 11.53
N THR A 409 41.75 -0.54 12.47
CA THR A 409 42.46 -1.64 13.16
C THR A 409 41.82 -3.03 12.98
N GLY A 410 40.61 -3.11 12.43
CA GLY A 410 39.82 -4.34 12.36
C GLY A 410 39.26 -4.80 13.72
N SER A 411 39.47 -4.04 14.79
CA SER A 411 38.97 -4.35 16.14
C SER A 411 37.46 -4.21 16.21
N VAL A 412 36.76 -5.25 16.66
CA VAL A 412 35.31 -5.23 16.80
C VAL A 412 34.92 -4.79 18.21
N ASN A 413 34.19 -3.69 18.30
CA ASN A 413 33.56 -3.20 19.52
C ASN A 413 32.07 -3.64 19.56
N SER A 414 31.58 -4.06 20.73
CA SER A 414 30.18 -4.46 20.96
C SER A 414 29.16 -3.36 20.66
N GLU A 415 29.57 -2.09 20.65
CA GLU A 415 28.69 -0.96 20.36
C GLU A 415 28.49 -0.69 18.85
N ILE A 416 29.26 -1.34 17.96
CA ILE A 416 29.18 -1.10 16.52
C ILE A 416 27.86 -1.59 15.95
N GLU A 417 27.49 -2.85 16.21
CA GLU A 417 26.26 -3.44 15.66
C GLU A 417 25.00 -2.67 16.11
N PRO A 418 24.81 -2.34 17.41
CA PRO A 418 23.67 -1.53 17.85
C PRO A 418 23.66 -0.13 17.22
N SER A 419 24.82 0.51 17.06
CA SER A 419 24.90 1.88 16.51
C SER A 419 24.55 1.92 15.03
N LEU A 420 25.02 0.94 14.24
CA LEU A 420 24.67 0.80 12.82
C LEU A 420 23.17 0.50 12.67
N LEU A 421 22.62 -0.42 13.47
CA LEU A 421 21.19 -0.73 13.48
C LEU A 421 20.35 0.49 13.88
N GLN A 422 20.78 1.27 14.88
CA GLN A 422 20.09 2.48 15.32
C GLN A 422 20.06 3.54 14.21
N PHE A 423 21.18 3.73 13.50
CA PHE A 423 21.22 4.58 12.32
C PHE A 423 20.27 4.07 11.23
N SER A 424 20.38 2.81 10.83
CA SER A 424 19.57 2.23 9.76
C SER A 424 18.07 2.32 10.05
N LYS A 425 17.63 2.00 11.28
CA LYS A 425 16.22 2.15 11.71
C LYS A 425 15.77 3.60 11.72
N THR A 426 16.63 4.52 12.15
CA THR A 426 16.30 5.96 12.13
C THR A 426 16.18 6.48 10.71
N ALA A 427 17.09 6.07 9.82
CA ALA A 427 17.05 6.39 8.39
C ALA A 427 15.79 5.81 7.72
N GLN A 428 15.50 4.52 7.91
CA GLN A 428 14.28 3.89 7.40
C GLN A 428 13.03 4.65 7.84
N ARG A 429 12.86 4.91 9.14
CA ARG A 429 11.69 5.65 9.66
C ARG A 429 11.53 7.02 9.02
N VAL A 430 12.62 7.79 8.89
CA VAL A 430 12.57 9.13 8.28
C VAL A 430 12.31 9.05 6.79
N MET A 431 12.89 8.08 6.08
CA MET A 431 12.75 7.92 4.63
C MET A 431 11.38 7.34 4.23
N SER A 432 10.84 6.40 5.02
CA SER A 432 9.48 5.88 4.87
C SER A 432 8.45 6.98 5.07
N ASN A 433 8.66 7.88 6.03
CA ASN A 433 7.81 9.05 6.22
C ASN A 433 8.09 10.17 5.20
N ALA A 434 9.30 10.26 4.63
CA ALA A 434 9.59 11.19 3.55
C ALA A 434 8.89 10.82 2.25
N ALA A 435 8.43 9.57 2.09
CA ALA A 435 7.59 9.16 0.97
C ALA A 435 6.24 9.91 0.93
N THR A 436 5.79 10.49 2.04
CA THR A 436 4.61 11.38 2.14
C THR A 436 4.99 12.86 2.23
N ASN A 437 6.21 13.26 1.82
CA ASN A 437 6.67 14.64 1.92
C ASN A 437 6.02 15.54 0.85
N TYR A 438 4.76 15.87 1.07
CA TYR A 438 3.97 16.76 0.23
C TYR A 438 4.61 18.14 0.09
N ASP A 439 4.59 18.71 -1.11
CA ASP A 439 4.91 20.13 -1.33
C ASP A 439 3.74 20.97 -0.79
N VAL A 440 3.82 21.28 0.50
CA VAL A 440 2.78 22.01 1.23
C VAL A 440 2.54 23.39 0.62
N SER A 441 3.55 24.00 0.00
CA SER A 441 3.39 25.28 -0.70
C SER A 441 2.41 25.14 -1.86
N ARG A 442 2.60 24.12 -2.71
CA ARG A 442 1.65 23.81 -3.80
C ARG A 442 0.28 23.40 -3.28
N LEU A 443 0.20 22.66 -2.17
CA LEU A 443 -1.09 22.34 -1.54
C LEU A 443 -1.85 23.61 -1.12
N TYR A 444 -1.17 24.58 -0.50
CA TYR A 444 -1.81 25.86 -0.12
C TYR A 444 -2.19 26.70 -1.33
N VAL A 445 -1.38 26.71 -2.39
CA VAL A 445 -1.72 27.41 -3.63
C VAL A 445 -2.96 26.77 -4.24
N GLY A 446 -3.03 25.44 -4.34
CA GLY A 446 -4.22 24.71 -4.80
C GLY A 446 -5.46 25.03 -3.95
N LEU A 447 -5.33 25.05 -2.62
CA LEU A 447 -6.40 25.43 -1.70
C LEU A 447 -6.85 26.89 -1.89
N PHE A 448 -5.92 27.83 -2.06
CA PHE A 448 -6.25 29.23 -2.30
C PHE A 448 -7.04 29.41 -3.60
N ILE A 449 -6.60 28.73 -4.67
CA ILE A 449 -7.28 28.74 -5.97
C ILE A 449 -8.69 28.13 -5.84
N SER A 450 -8.84 27.02 -5.12
CA SER A 450 -10.14 26.40 -4.80
C SER A 450 -11.06 27.35 -4.03
N SER A 451 -10.54 28.03 -3.02
CA SER A 451 -11.31 29.00 -2.22
C SER A 451 -11.81 30.18 -3.06
N ALA A 452 -11.00 30.64 -4.03
CA ALA A 452 -11.44 31.66 -4.99
C ALA A 452 -12.58 31.15 -5.89
N ALA A 453 -12.52 29.90 -6.36
CA ALA A 453 -13.59 29.29 -7.14
C ALA A 453 -14.89 29.15 -6.33
N LEU A 454 -14.79 28.80 -5.05
CA LEU A 454 -15.93 28.76 -4.13
C LEU A 454 -16.60 30.13 -3.97
N LEU A 455 -15.82 31.19 -3.75
CA LEU A 455 -16.36 32.56 -3.61
C LEU A 455 -17.08 33.03 -4.89
N LEU A 456 -16.51 32.73 -6.07
CA LEU A 456 -17.13 33.02 -7.37
C LEU A 456 -18.46 32.25 -7.55
N SER A 457 -18.51 31.01 -7.07
CA SER A 457 -19.70 30.16 -7.18
C SER A 457 -20.81 30.59 -6.23
N LEU A 458 -20.45 30.99 -5.00
CA LEU A 458 -21.37 31.61 -4.03
C LEU A 458 -21.95 32.92 -4.57
N TRP A 459 -21.10 33.77 -5.16
CA TRP A 459 -21.53 35.01 -5.81
C TRP A 459 -22.54 34.75 -6.95
N SER A 460 -22.37 33.67 -7.70
CA SER A 460 -23.30 33.32 -8.77
C SER A 460 -24.64 32.76 -8.26
N SER A 461 -24.64 32.12 -7.08
CA SER A 461 -25.78 31.31 -6.60
C SER A 461 -26.60 31.94 -5.48
N TYR A 462 -26.07 32.94 -4.74
CA TYR A 462 -26.72 33.46 -3.54
C TYR A 462 -28.12 34.01 -3.79
N LYS A 463 -28.37 34.64 -4.96
CA LYS A 463 -29.70 35.14 -5.33
C LYS A 463 -30.71 34.01 -5.54
N ALA A 464 -30.27 32.90 -6.13
CA ALA A 464 -31.10 31.72 -6.33
C ALA A 464 -31.44 31.08 -4.97
N ILE A 465 -30.45 30.95 -4.08
CA ILE A 465 -30.66 30.43 -2.71
C ILE A 465 -31.63 31.31 -1.91
N LEU A 466 -31.46 32.64 -1.95
CA LEU A 466 -32.33 33.58 -1.23
C LEU A 466 -33.75 33.66 -1.81
N LYS A 467 -33.89 33.43 -3.13
CA LYS A 467 -35.19 33.43 -3.81
C LYS A 467 -36.07 32.26 -3.38
N PHE A 468 -35.47 31.10 -3.12
CA PHE A 468 -36.19 29.89 -2.68
C PHE A 468 -35.85 29.58 -1.22
N LYS A 469 -36.51 30.26 -0.27
CA LYS A 469 -36.18 30.19 1.18
C LYS A 469 -36.04 28.77 1.73
N TRP A 470 -37.07 27.92 1.62
CA TRP A 470 -37.06 26.58 2.20
C TRP A 470 -36.16 25.59 1.43
N PRO A 471 -36.24 25.51 0.08
CA PRO A 471 -35.31 24.68 -0.70
C PRO A 471 -33.85 25.10 -0.52
N GLY A 472 -33.56 26.40 -0.47
CA GLY A 472 -32.22 26.94 -0.26
C GLY A 472 -31.66 26.63 1.14
N VAL A 473 -32.49 26.65 2.19
CA VAL A 473 -32.08 26.22 3.54
C VAL A 473 -31.80 24.73 3.59
N PHE A 474 -32.68 23.91 2.98
CA PHE A 474 -32.49 22.46 2.87
C PHE A 474 -31.20 22.11 2.10
N TRP A 475 -30.92 22.84 1.02
CA TRP A 475 -29.70 22.72 0.23
C TRP A 475 -28.43 22.95 1.05
N ILE A 476 -28.39 24.04 1.84
CA ILE A 476 -27.24 24.35 2.71
C ILE A 476 -27.09 23.27 3.78
N PHE A 477 -28.19 22.89 4.43
CA PHE A 477 -28.18 21.84 5.46
C PHE A 477 -27.62 20.54 4.90
N GLY A 478 -28.12 20.08 3.75
CA GLY A 478 -27.65 18.82 3.22
C GLY A 478 -26.24 18.89 2.60
N ILE A 479 -25.73 20.05 2.16
CA ILE A 479 -24.29 20.22 1.87
C ILE A 479 -23.46 19.99 3.14
N MET A 480 -23.90 20.54 4.28
CA MET A 480 -23.21 20.35 5.56
C MET A 480 -23.30 18.89 6.04
N SER A 481 -24.48 18.28 5.94
CA SER A 481 -24.70 16.87 6.29
C SER A 481 -23.88 15.95 5.40
N TYR A 482 -23.84 16.20 4.09
CA TYR A 482 -23.01 15.44 3.16
C TYR A 482 -21.52 15.57 3.49
N GLY A 483 -21.06 16.79 3.77
CA GLY A 483 -19.69 17.03 4.23
C GLY A 483 -19.33 16.24 5.49
N ALA A 484 -20.29 16.04 6.41
CA ALA A 484 -20.13 15.20 7.59
C ALA A 484 -20.21 13.69 7.28
N MET A 485 -20.98 13.29 6.26
CA MET A 485 -21.15 11.90 5.83
C MET A 485 -19.98 11.34 5.01
N MET A 486 -19.02 12.16 4.56
CA MET A 486 -17.87 11.73 3.74
C MET A 486 -16.92 10.70 4.40
N PHE A 487 -17.29 10.17 5.57
CA PHE A 487 -16.55 9.16 6.34
C PHE A 487 -17.33 7.85 6.59
N ALA A 488 -18.57 7.74 6.09
CA ALA A 488 -19.40 6.55 6.28
C ALA A 488 -19.29 5.60 5.07
N SER A 489 -19.23 4.30 5.33
CA SER A 489 -19.29 3.23 4.33
C SER A 489 -20.38 2.24 4.73
N SER A 490 -21.40 2.00 3.87
CA SER A 490 -22.20 0.77 3.89
C SER A 490 -23.39 0.70 2.90
N TYR A 491 -23.45 -0.46 2.23
CA TYR A 491 -24.55 -1.36 1.82
C TYR A 491 -25.63 -1.00 0.76
N VAL A 492 -25.92 -2.04 -0.05
CA VAL A 492 -26.74 -2.09 -1.28
C VAL A 492 -27.84 -3.13 -1.21
N GLU A 493 -29.04 -2.74 -1.64
CA GLU A 493 -29.81 -3.27 -2.79
C GLU A 493 -31.21 -2.69 -2.69
N GLU A 494 -31.66 -1.89 -3.67
CA GLU A 494 -33.07 -1.73 -4.05
C GLU A 494 -33.20 -0.77 -5.26
N GLU A 495 -33.00 -1.24 -6.50
CA GLU A 495 -33.33 -0.44 -7.71
C GLU A 495 -34.80 0.01 -7.71
N GLN A 496 -35.68 -0.83 -7.15
CA GLN A 496 -37.12 -0.58 -7.06
C GLN A 496 -37.44 0.68 -6.23
N GLN A 497 -36.59 1.03 -5.27
CA GLN A 497 -36.76 2.25 -4.48
C GLN A 497 -36.53 3.50 -5.32
N PHE A 498 -35.62 3.50 -6.29
CA PHE A 498 -35.37 4.67 -7.15
C PHE A 498 -36.55 4.94 -8.08
N TRP A 499 -37.13 3.90 -8.66
CA TRP A 499 -38.35 4.01 -9.46
C TRP A 499 -39.53 4.53 -8.64
N MET A 500 -39.72 4.02 -7.41
CA MET A 500 -40.74 4.51 -6.48
C MET A 500 -40.52 5.98 -6.11
N GLN A 501 -39.29 6.36 -5.76
CA GLN A 501 -38.92 7.74 -5.43
C GLN A 501 -39.13 8.68 -6.62
N PHE A 502 -38.73 8.28 -7.83
CA PHE A 502 -38.96 9.06 -9.04
C PHE A 502 -40.45 9.23 -9.35
N LEU A 503 -41.26 8.18 -9.23
CA LEU A 503 -42.71 8.27 -9.42
C LEU A 503 -43.36 9.22 -8.39
N ILE A 504 -42.93 9.16 -7.13
CA ILE A 504 -43.37 10.11 -6.10
C ILE A 504 -42.98 11.53 -6.49
N LEU A 505 -41.74 11.77 -6.92
CA LEU A 505 -41.27 13.09 -7.35
C LEU A 505 -42.01 13.60 -8.59
N THR A 506 -42.37 12.73 -9.54
CA THR A 506 -43.21 13.13 -10.70
C THR A 506 -44.64 13.49 -10.30
N SER A 507 -45.14 12.95 -9.18
CA SER A 507 -46.46 13.29 -8.65
C SER A 507 -46.49 14.59 -7.84
N MET A 508 -45.31 15.17 -7.57
CA MET A 508 -45.15 16.42 -6.83
C MET A 508 -44.95 17.59 -7.80
N ASP A 509 -45.63 18.72 -7.57
CA ASP A 509 -45.43 19.97 -8.31
C ASP A 509 -44.15 20.70 -7.83
N LEU A 510 -42.99 20.07 -8.06
CA LEU A 510 -41.70 20.61 -7.64
C LEU A 510 -41.21 21.71 -8.59
N THR A 511 -40.67 22.77 -8.00
CA THR A 511 -39.98 23.82 -8.75
C THR A 511 -38.67 23.30 -9.34
N ALA A 512 -38.16 23.93 -10.40
CA ALA A 512 -36.86 23.59 -10.99
C ALA A 512 -35.70 23.59 -9.96
N MET A 513 -35.83 24.42 -8.92
CA MET A 513 -34.92 24.47 -7.79
C MET A 513 -34.96 23.21 -6.94
N GLU A 514 -36.17 22.80 -6.53
CA GLU A 514 -36.40 21.60 -5.72
C GLU A 514 -36.00 20.34 -6.49
N VAL A 515 -36.28 20.26 -7.79
CA VAL A 515 -35.82 19.15 -8.64
C VAL A 515 -34.29 19.09 -8.70
N THR A 516 -33.62 20.23 -8.84
CA THR A 516 -32.15 20.29 -8.89
C THR A 516 -31.53 19.83 -7.57
N ILE A 517 -32.06 20.32 -6.44
CA ILE A 517 -31.57 19.97 -5.11
C ILE A 517 -31.79 18.48 -4.82
N THR A 518 -33.01 18.00 -5.03
CA THR A 518 -33.38 16.60 -4.80
C THR A 518 -32.58 15.65 -5.69
N SER A 519 -32.36 15.99 -6.96
CA SER A 519 -31.52 15.20 -7.85
C SER A 519 -30.10 15.06 -7.33
N ILE A 520 -29.49 16.16 -6.87
CA ILE A 520 -28.11 16.12 -6.39
C ILE A 520 -28.02 15.25 -5.12
N PHE A 521 -28.94 15.40 -4.17
CA PHE A 521 -28.97 14.49 -3.01
C PHE A 521 -29.14 13.03 -3.41
N ALA A 522 -30.05 12.75 -4.32
CA ALA A 522 -30.35 11.39 -4.73
C ALA A 522 -29.18 10.74 -5.49
N GLN A 523 -28.40 11.50 -6.26
CA GLN A 523 -27.15 11.02 -6.87
C GLN A 523 -26.17 10.49 -5.81
N TYR A 524 -25.94 11.26 -4.75
CA TYR A 524 -24.98 10.90 -3.71
C TYR A 524 -25.50 9.82 -2.75
N VAL A 525 -26.77 9.89 -2.35
CA VAL A 525 -27.40 8.82 -1.59
C VAL A 525 -27.32 7.52 -2.36
N ALA A 526 -27.56 7.55 -3.68
CA ALA A 526 -27.43 6.37 -4.52
C ALA A 526 -25.99 5.87 -4.65
N PHE A 527 -24.97 6.74 -4.62
CA PHE A 527 -23.56 6.32 -4.61
C PHE A 527 -23.23 5.47 -3.38
N PHE A 528 -23.57 5.97 -2.19
CA PHE A 528 -23.30 5.24 -0.93
C PHE A 528 -24.22 4.03 -0.74
N ALA A 529 -25.49 4.16 -1.14
CA ALA A 529 -26.45 3.06 -1.13
C ALA A 529 -26.11 1.99 -2.19
N PHE A 530 -25.24 2.27 -3.15
CA PHE A 530 -24.67 1.26 -4.08
C PHE A 530 -23.31 0.76 -3.59
N GLY A 531 -22.98 0.98 -2.31
CA GLY A 531 -21.81 0.39 -1.66
C GLY A 531 -20.52 1.14 -1.98
N GLY A 532 -20.61 2.19 -2.80
CA GLY A 532 -19.51 3.12 -3.02
C GLY A 532 -19.10 3.78 -1.71
N SER A 533 -17.80 3.93 -1.52
CA SER A 533 -17.23 4.73 -0.45
C SER A 533 -16.19 5.69 -1.02
N ASN A 534 -15.64 6.56 -0.16
CA ASN A 534 -14.54 7.43 -0.56
C ASN A 534 -13.17 6.71 -0.55
N ALA A 535 -13.14 5.40 -0.26
CA ALA A 535 -11.94 4.57 -0.30
C ALA A 535 -11.79 3.89 -1.68
N ILE A 536 -10.56 3.83 -2.18
CA ILE A 536 -10.26 3.14 -3.45
C ILE A 536 -10.57 1.65 -3.38
N SER A 537 -10.50 1.05 -2.19
CA SER A 537 -10.85 -0.35 -1.92
C SER A 537 -12.34 -0.67 -2.12
N SER A 538 -13.20 0.36 -2.19
CA SER A 538 -14.62 0.18 -2.49
C SER A 538 -14.99 0.29 -3.97
N VAL A 539 -14.00 0.54 -4.84
CA VAL A 539 -14.23 0.53 -6.28
C VAL A 539 -14.40 -0.92 -6.72
N ASP A 540 -15.63 -1.30 -7.05
CA ASP A 540 -15.94 -2.61 -7.58
C ASP A 540 -15.45 -2.74 -9.02
N LEU A 541 -14.38 -3.50 -9.19
CA LEU A 541 -13.84 -3.84 -10.50
C LEU A 541 -14.56 -5.05 -11.12
N SER A 542 -15.23 -5.90 -10.34
CA SER A 542 -15.81 -7.16 -10.82
C SER A 542 -16.91 -6.92 -11.86
N SER A 543 -17.77 -5.93 -11.62
CA SER A 543 -18.86 -5.55 -12.53
C SER A 543 -18.38 -5.02 -13.88
N ALA A 544 -17.15 -4.48 -13.95
CA ALA A 544 -16.59 -3.88 -15.16
C ALA A 544 -16.23 -4.90 -16.26
N TYR A 545 -16.12 -6.18 -15.90
CA TYR A 545 -15.67 -7.25 -16.79
C TYR A 545 -16.81 -8.14 -17.31
N ASN A 546 -18.05 -7.88 -16.90
CA ASN A 546 -19.22 -8.62 -17.37
C ASN A 546 -19.40 -8.48 -18.89
N GLY A 547 -19.26 -9.60 -19.61
CA GLY A 547 -19.42 -9.65 -21.07
C GLY A 547 -18.17 -9.26 -21.88
N ILE A 548 -17.02 -9.07 -21.24
CA ILE A 548 -15.74 -8.80 -21.91
C ILE A 548 -14.94 -10.10 -22.08
N GLY A 549 -14.79 -10.56 -23.33
CA GLY A 549 -14.00 -11.77 -23.65
C GLY A 549 -12.48 -11.56 -23.74
N SER A 550 -12.01 -10.31 -23.73
CA SER A 550 -10.59 -9.93 -23.77
C SER A 550 -10.40 -8.51 -23.24
N TYR A 551 -9.40 -8.29 -22.39
CA TYR A 551 -9.13 -6.99 -21.76
C TYR A 551 -9.05 -5.83 -22.78
N ASN A 552 -9.83 -4.77 -22.53
CA ASN A 552 -9.80 -3.52 -23.30
C ASN A 552 -9.96 -2.34 -22.35
N ILE A 553 -8.89 -1.55 -22.16
CA ILE A 553 -8.83 -0.47 -21.16
C ILE A 553 -9.95 0.57 -21.32
N ALA A 554 -10.32 0.91 -22.56
CA ALA A 554 -11.35 1.92 -22.79
C ALA A 554 -12.74 1.39 -22.37
N PHE A 555 -13.00 0.11 -22.67
CA PHE A 555 -14.27 -0.52 -22.37
C PHE A 555 -14.39 -0.92 -20.89
N VAL A 556 -13.32 -1.47 -20.31
CA VAL A 556 -13.21 -1.78 -18.88
C VAL A 556 -13.30 -0.49 -18.06
N GLY A 557 -12.49 0.52 -18.36
CA GLY A 557 -12.54 1.80 -17.64
C GLY A 557 -13.90 2.50 -17.74
N PHE A 558 -14.56 2.41 -18.90
CA PHE A 558 -15.94 2.88 -19.05
C PHE A 558 -16.92 2.08 -18.20
N LEU A 559 -16.84 0.75 -18.20
CA LEU A 559 -17.74 -0.10 -17.42
C LEU A 559 -17.49 -0.01 -15.92
N THR A 560 -16.24 0.11 -15.47
CA THR A 560 -15.89 0.44 -14.07
C THR A 560 -16.52 1.76 -13.66
N PHE A 561 -16.44 2.78 -14.52
CA PHE A 561 -17.08 4.06 -14.26
C PHE A 561 -18.61 3.95 -14.24
N VAL A 562 -19.21 3.19 -15.14
CA VAL A 562 -20.67 3.03 -15.19
C VAL A 562 -21.16 2.21 -14.00
N SER A 563 -20.47 1.15 -13.60
CA SER A 563 -20.90 0.27 -12.49
C SER A 563 -20.84 0.98 -11.15
N ASN A 564 -19.70 1.63 -10.85
CA ASN A 564 -19.47 2.28 -9.56
C ASN A 564 -20.27 3.58 -9.38
N TRP A 565 -20.69 4.21 -10.48
CA TRP A 565 -21.47 5.44 -10.45
C TRP A 565 -22.86 5.29 -11.08
N ALA A 566 -23.39 4.07 -11.18
CA ALA A 566 -24.69 3.77 -11.80
C ALA A 566 -25.83 4.57 -11.17
N GLY A 567 -25.90 4.62 -9.84
CA GLY A 567 -26.89 5.40 -9.08
C GLY A 567 -26.85 6.90 -9.38
N PRO A 568 -25.69 7.57 -9.25
CA PRO A 568 -25.49 8.95 -9.71
C PRO A 568 -25.88 9.18 -11.19
N ILE A 569 -25.46 8.29 -12.10
CA ILE A 569 -25.76 8.40 -13.54
C ILE A 569 -27.27 8.31 -13.77
N TRP A 570 -27.95 7.40 -13.06
CA TRP A 570 -29.41 7.25 -13.14
C TRP A 570 -30.12 8.51 -12.65
N TRP A 571 -29.79 9.04 -11.47
CA TRP A 571 -30.44 10.25 -10.93
C TRP A 571 -30.13 11.52 -11.71
N SER A 572 -28.93 11.62 -12.30
CA SER A 572 -28.59 12.69 -13.25
C SER A 572 -29.50 12.61 -14.49
N SER A 573 -29.68 11.42 -15.04
CA SER A 573 -30.54 11.19 -16.21
C SER A 573 -32.03 11.39 -15.90
N ALA A 574 -32.51 10.86 -14.78
CA ALA A 574 -33.89 10.97 -14.32
C ALA A 574 -34.28 12.42 -14.01
N SER A 575 -33.35 13.23 -13.51
CA SER A 575 -33.62 14.65 -13.23
C SER A 575 -33.99 15.44 -14.48
N HIS A 576 -33.47 15.07 -15.65
CA HIS A 576 -33.86 15.71 -16.91
C HIS A 576 -35.33 15.43 -17.29
N LEU A 577 -35.89 14.31 -16.84
CA LEU A 577 -37.29 13.95 -17.05
C LEU A 577 -38.23 14.63 -16.03
N LEU A 578 -37.70 15.02 -14.86
CA LEU A 578 -38.44 15.76 -13.81
C LEU A 578 -38.52 17.27 -14.09
N LEU A 579 -37.78 17.78 -15.07
CA LEU A 579 -37.74 19.21 -15.38
C LEU A 579 -38.77 19.58 -16.47
N PRO A 580 -39.71 20.51 -16.22
CA PRO A 580 -40.53 21.11 -17.27
C PRO A 580 -39.66 21.90 -18.26
N THR A 581 -40.24 22.40 -19.36
CA THR A 581 -39.56 23.36 -20.26
C THR A 581 -39.05 24.58 -19.49
N GLN A 582 -37.79 24.54 -19.05
CA GLN A 582 -37.19 25.55 -18.18
C GLN A 582 -36.97 26.87 -18.92
N THR A 583 -37.25 27.97 -18.23
CA THR A 583 -36.87 29.30 -18.69
C THR A 583 -35.34 29.46 -18.67
N PRO A 584 -34.77 30.38 -19.49
CA PRO A 584 -33.33 30.66 -19.47
C PRO A 584 -32.78 31.10 -18.10
N ILE A 585 -33.63 31.62 -17.22
CA ILE A 585 -33.27 32.04 -15.86
C ILE A 585 -33.14 30.81 -14.95
N GLU A 586 -34.04 29.84 -15.05
CA GLU A 586 -33.99 28.60 -14.25
C GLU A 586 -32.81 27.73 -14.65
N LYS A 587 -32.51 27.62 -15.96
CA LYS A 587 -31.28 26.95 -16.44
C LYS A 587 -30.01 27.57 -15.87
N ARG A 588 -30.00 28.90 -15.70
CA ARG A 588 -28.86 29.63 -15.13
C ARG A 588 -28.72 29.36 -13.64
N ASP A 589 -29.81 29.45 -12.89
CA ASP A 589 -29.82 29.21 -11.45
C ASP A 589 -29.38 27.77 -11.13
N GLN A 590 -29.80 26.80 -11.96
CA GLN A 590 -29.38 25.39 -11.88
C GLN A 590 -27.87 25.21 -12.08
N ILE A 591 -27.30 25.75 -13.16
CA ILE A 591 -25.86 25.65 -13.44
C ILE A 591 -25.06 26.30 -12.31
N SER A 592 -25.48 27.45 -11.81
CA SER A 592 -24.81 28.14 -10.71
C SER A 592 -24.80 27.29 -9.43
N LEU A 593 -25.93 26.65 -9.08
CA LEU A 593 -26.02 25.80 -7.90
C LEU A 593 -25.23 24.50 -8.01
N GLN A 594 -25.24 23.86 -9.17
CA GLN A 594 -24.39 22.70 -9.45
C GLN A 594 -22.92 23.06 -9.32
N THR A 595 -22.49 24.19 -9.89
CA THR A 595 -21.12 24.71 -9.75
C THR A 595 -20.80 25.06 -8.28
N LEU A 596 -21.72 25.67 -7.53
CA LEU A 596 -21.54 25.94 -6.10
C LEU A 596 -21.34 24.66 -5.30
N PHE A 597 -22.15 23.64 -5.56
CA PHE A 597 -22.05 22.36 -4.88
C PHE A 597 -20.71 21.67 -5.16
N VAL A 598 -20.30 21.59 -6.43
CA VAL A 598 -19.00 21.02 -6.84
C VAL A 598 -17.84 21.79 -6.22
N THR A 599 -17.88 23.13 -6.18
CA THR A 599 -16.83 23.93 -5.55
C THR A 599 -16.77 23.77 -4.04
N MET A 600 -17.91 23.71 -3.34
CA MET A 600 -17.93 23.47 -1.90
C MET A 600 -17.38 22.11 -1.55
N LEU A 601 -17.72 21.07 -2.31
CA LEU A 601 -17.18 19.73 -2.12
C LEU A 601 -15.67 19.69 -2.29
N ASN A 602 -15.17 20.20 -3.41
CA ASN A 602 -13.73 20.24 -3.67
C ASN A 602 -12.99 21.07 -2.61
N ASP A 603 -13.52 22.21 -2.19
CA ASP A 603 -12.88 23.06 -1.19
C ASP A 603 -12.91 22.43 0.21
N LEU A 604 -14.02 21.81 0.61
CA LEU A 604 -14.14 21.12 1.90
C LEU A 604 -13.20 19.90 1.96
N LEU A 605 -13.15 19.10 0.88
CA LEU A 605 -12.24 17.96 0.75
C LEU A 605 -10.79 18.40 0.87
N VAL A 606 -10.38 19.42 0.11
CA VAL A 606 -9.02 19.95 0.14
C VAL A 606 -8.68 20.49 1.53
N ARG A 607 -9.59 21.19 2.21
CA ARG A 607 -9.36 21.71 3.57
C ARG A 607 -9.21 20.63 4.62
N ILE A 608 -10.12 19.65 4.64
CA ILE A 608 -10.07 18.52 5.56
C ILE A 608 -8.77 17.76 5.35
N TYR A 609 -8.40 17.51 4.09
CA TYR A 609 -7.19 16.78 3.76
C TYR A 609 -5.92 17.56 4.17
N VAL A 610 -5.85 18.87 3.92
CA VAL A 610 -4.74 19.71 4.41
C VAL A 610 -4.69 19.72 5.95
N ALA A 611 -5.83 19.68 6.64
CA ALA A 611 -5.88 19.56 8.09
C ALA A 611 -5.37 18.19 8.58
N LEU A 612 -5.69 17.10 7.89
CA LEU A 612 -5.18 15.75 8.17
C LEU A 612 -3.66 15.67 7.93
N VAL A 613 -3.17 16.17 6.80
CA VAL A 613 -1.73 16.24 6.49
C VAL A 613 -0.97 17.07 7.53
N ARG A 614 -1.55 18.19 8.00
CA ARG A 614 -0.97 18.99 9.09
C ARG A 614 -0.93 18.21 10.40
N ARG A 615 -1.98 17.44 10.71
CA ARG A 615 -2.06 16.63 11.91
C ARG A 615 -1.06 15.47 11.88
N ASP A 616 -0.87 14.84 10.72
CA ASP A 616 0.16 13.81 10.50
C ASP A 616 1.57 14.39 10.71
N LYS A 617 1.85 15.57 10.13
CA LYS A 617 3.11 16.31 10.39
C LYS A 617 3.29 16.76 11.85
N ALA A 618 2.20 16.93 12.60
CA ALA A 618 2.26 17.27 14.02
C ALA A 618 2.51 16.03 14.90
N HIS A 619 1.94 14.87 14.54
CA HIS A 619 2.15 13.60 15.25
C HIS A 619 3.54 12.99 15.01
N THR A 620 4.20 13.29 13.88
CA THR A 620 5.61 12.88 13.65
C THR A 620 6.62 13.50 14.60
N ASN A 621 6.23 14.49 15.42
CA ASN A 621 7.10 15.15 16.40
C ASN A 621 6.99 14.57 17.83
N THR A 622 6.20 13.51 18.05
CA THR A 622 6.07 12.85 19.35
C THR A 622 6.25 11.35 19.24
N VAL A 623 7.13 10.78 20.08
CA VAL A 623 7.37 9.33 20.21
C VAL A 623 6.03 8.61 20.47
N PRO A 624 5.66 7.57 19.72
CA PRO A 624 4.45 6.83 20.03
C PRO A 624 4.71 5.90 21.23
N SER A 625 4.12 6.24 22.37
CA SER A 625 3.80 5.25 23.40
C SER A 625 2.56 4.46 22.96
N ALA A 626 2.51 3.18 23.33
CA ALA A 626 1.52 2.18 22.92
C ALA A 626 0.05 2.47 23.30
N GLU A 627 -0.30 3.68 23.74
CA GLU A 627 -1.66 4.06 24.12
C GLU A 627 -2.33 5.05 23.14
N ASN A 628 -1.67 5.48 22.06
CA ASN A 628 -2.16 6.58 21.23
C ASN A 628 -2.60 6.23 19.79
N CYS A 629 -3.01 4.98 19.52
CA CYS A 629 -3.82 4.65 18.34
C CYS A 629 -5.31 5.00 18.57
N VAL A 630 -5.64 6.27 18.78
CA VAL A 630 -7.02 6.70 19.14
C VAL A 630 -7.78 7.39 18.00
N SER A 631 -7.20 7.52 16.79
CA SER A 631 -7.83 8.34 15.74
C SER A 631 -9.00 7.65 15.02
N ALA A 632 -9.04 6.31 14.94
CA ALA A 632 -10.20 5.59 14.42
C ALA A 632 -11.27 5.39 15.52
N THR A 633 -10.83 5.13 16.75
CA THR A 633 -11.69 4.76 17.89
C THR A 633 -12.50 5.91 18.47
N ILE A 634 -12.09 7.19 18.32
CA ILE A 634 -12.89 8.33 18.81
C ILE A 634 -14.13 8.57 17.94
N VAL A 635 -14.03 8.35 16.62
CA VAL A 635 -15.19 8.47 15.72
C VAL A 635 -16.14 7.28 15.93
N GLU A 636 -15.60 6.09 16.15
CA GLU A 636 -16.37 4.87 16.42
C GLU A 636 -17.05 4.88 17.81
N LYS A 637 -16.37 5.38 18.86
CA LYS A 637 -16.97 5.58 20.18
C LYS A 637 -18.00 6.72 20.22
N ALA A 638 -17.83 7.77 19.42
CA ALA A 638 -18.84 8.83 19.32
C ALA A 638 -20.14 8.35 18.67
N LEU A 639 -20.07 7.38 17.75
CA LEU A 639 -21.23 6.80 17.06
C LEU A 639 -21.95 5.73 17.89
N THR A 640 -21.23 4.95 18.70
CA THR A 640 -21.84 3.97 19.63
C THR A 640 -22.52 4.61 20.84
N THR A 641 -22.22 5.87 21.17
CA THR A 641 -22.90 6.59 22.26
C THR A 641 -24.17 7.33 21.78
N LEU A 642 -24.50 7.25 20.48
CA LEU A 642 -25.66 7.88 19.84
C LEU A 642 -26.61 6.88 19.15
N ALA A 643 -26.37 5.58 19.29
CA ALA A 643 -27.35 4.51 19.08
C ALA A 643 -27.95 4.11 20.44
#